data_AF-A0A1H2LAV3-F1
#
_entry.id   AF-A0A1H2LAV3-F1
#
_cell.length_a   1.000
_cell.length_b   1.000
_cell.length_c   1.000
_cell.angle_alpha   90.00
_cell.angle_beta   90.00
_cell.angle_gamma   90.00
#
_symmetry.space_group_name_H-M   'P 1'
#
loop_
_entity.id
_entity.type
_entity.pdbx_description
1 polymer ?
#
loop_
_entity_poly.entity_id
_entity_poly.type
_entity_poly.pdbx_seq_one_letter_code
_entity_poly.pdbx_strand_id
1 'polypeptide(L)'
;MARAPRKGKAQPPLVASHFQEALVLNQYLISLFGIDPLVTHKDGTHNVRPLEIIAKSLRSATAGIDKNGRHHFLTALLSHLPPHAALTPAQLEHYDANLVAHTRTINARRKHKGEIAWKYFQWLTLLFVEIYLDRYFNDRQGLCVALNAFIERFNQHHLTLGRETGIGAYVVEDLNKLCLQNATGSGKTLLMHVNLLQFAQHARATGQADDYSRVIVLSPNERLSEQHERELRENGFYPEPLRQESDLISRGQNALDVPLLTEITKLADEQKVKQMAVDSFGDANLLLVDEGHRGMSGSDWKSKRDKLAAKGFTFEYSATFKQAVKAANDRALAESYAKAVLFDYSYRYFYADGYGKDYRIFNLPKDELAHKDTYLTAALLAFYQQLRMYTEAGKRYAGYNLEKPLWVFVGASVSGRKVDEESVSPSDVAQILDFLARFLAHREAFTTLINTVLNGNSQQTGLLDAQGRDIFIQSFPYLKSLKQSAAQLYADICQRLFHAPGGGHLVVERVKGDSGELLLKVGEAEQPFGVINVGDAAALAKHVQSELEDKHSLAEVRPSEFGEPVFADVHKPTSPIHMLVGSKKFIEGWDCWRVSSLGLMRMGQSEGAQIIQLFGRGVRLQGKDISLMRTSRYQPVNPPQDIHFLETLNVFGVQADFMATFRDFLESEGLPPNDAPHVEEIKLNVTHDFGQKLKILRSKFRKDTQEQYDFRKHGPIVDLSIDALPPGMTKGAMPLVVDRFPRLQMLQATEVTGQTPEAMANPPRYFDNLRLSMLDWDRLWFDLERFRRQRHLDNIIIKAGALRSLLETPDWYRILVPAHWWAPSMANLRHWQSIALELLCGALERCFNHQKRKYLDPRMELVLLTREHENLPGDDASYQLIVEATEQYLIDDIRKLKDELAQVGWRDSGYIQGLRLDAHLYEPLLSSEKVKIQPVALNKSEFQFVDDLRQWLQANEENLAERGERIFLLRNLARKGVGFFEAGNFYPDFILWCLKPDGSQRICFIDPHGLEHEGPGSDKVQLAQNIKDLEARLNDPEVRLESAILSPSTNRMRIEHLWSQQGLGAPNLGDLHIFFIGEEGYMDEVLSLVLQ
;
A
#
# COMPACT_ATOMS: atom_id res chain seq x y z
N MET A 1 -26.86 26.53 -57.21
CA MET A 1 -25.52 26.21 -56.68
C MET A 1 -25.67 25.73 -55.24
N ALA A 2 -25.53 24.43 -55.01
CA ALA A 2 -25.57 23.86 -53.66
C ALA A 2 -24.24 24.12 -52.94
N ARG A 3 -24.31 24.61 -51.69
CA ARG A 3 -23.14 24.82 -50.82
C ARG A 3 -22.50 23.48 -50.47
N ALA A 4 -21.17 23.41 -50.61
CA ALA A 4 -20.36 22.26 -50.24
C ALA A 4 -20.50 21.91 -48.74
N PRO A 5 -20.46 20.63 -48.37
CA PRO A 5 -20.61 20.20 -46.98
C PRO A 5 -19.38 20.61 -46.16
N ARG A 6 -19.61 21.11 -44.94
CA ARG A 6 -18.56 21.38 -43.96
C ARG A 6 -17.86 20.05 -43.61
N LYS A 7 -16.57 19.92 -43.93
CA LYS A 7 -15.71 18.85 -43.40
C LYS A 7 -15.72 18.95 -41.86
N GLY A 8 -16.16 17.89 -41.18
CA GLY A 8 -15.98 17.75 -39.74
C GLY A 8 -14.50 17.77 -39.39
N LYS A 9 -14.11 18.40 -38.28
CA LYS A 9 -12.73 18.37 -37.77
C LYS A 9 -12.33 16.90 -37.58
N ALA A 10 -11.23 16.47 -38.21
CA ALA A 10 -10.66 15.15 -37.98
C ALA A 10 -10.33 14.98 -36.49
N GLN A 11 -10.64 13.82 -35.91
CA GLN A 11 -10.32 13.54 -34.52
C GLN A 11 -8.79 13.52 -34.35
N PRO A 12 -8.25 14.09 -33.25
CA PRO A 12 -6.82 14.01 -32.97
C PRO A 12 -6.37 12.56 -32.80
N PRO A 13 -5.12 12.23 -33.17
CA PRO A 13 -4.59 10.87 -33.06
C PRO A 13 -4.57 10.38 -31.61
N LEU A 14 -4.55 9.06 -31.41
CA LEU A 14 -4.57 8.40 -30.09
C LEU A 14 -3.46 8.93 -29.18
N VAL A 15 -2.24 9.09 -29.70
CA VAL A 15 -1.09 9.56 -28.92
C VAL A 15 -1.29 10.98 -28.34
N ALA A 16 -2.11 11.81 -28.99
CA ALA A 16 -2.41 13.17 -28.53
C ALA A 16 -3.70 13.25 -27.70
N SER A 17 -4.67 12.36 -27.95
CA SER A 17 -5.98 12.38 -27.30
C SER A 17 -6.07 11.47 -26.07
N HIS A 18 -5.45 10.29 -26.12
CA HIS A 18 -5.51 9.22 -25.13
C HIS A 18 -4.12 8.61 -24.92
N PHE A 19 -3.15 9.42 -24.48
CA PHE A 19 -1.73 9.05 -24.33
C PHE A 19 -1.48 7.73 -23.59
N GLN A 20 -2.28 7.39 -22.58
CA GLN A 20 -2.15 6.15 -21.81
C GLN A 20 -2.51 4.89 -22.62
N GLU A 21 -3.44 5.00 -23.58
CA GLU A 21 -3.77 3.93 -24.52
C GLU A 21 -2.71 3.78 -25.60
N ALA A 22 -1.84 4.78 -25.77
CA ALA A 22 -0.77 4.81 -26.77
C ALA A 22 0.56 4.25 -26.26
N LEU A 23 0.66 3.77 -25.01
CA LEU A 23 1.93 3.29 -24.42
C LEU A 23 2.36 1.92 -24.99
N VAL A 24 2.97 1.93 -26.17
CA VAL A 24 3.28 0.71 -26.94
C VAL A 24 4.30 -0.17 -26.24
N LEU A 25 5.38 0.39 -25.68
CA LEU A 25 6.41 -0.41 -25.01
C LEU A 25 5.85 -1.14 -23.78
N ASN A 26 5.05 -0.44 -22.97
CA ASN A 26 4.37 -1.03 -21.83
C ASN A 26 3.45 -2.19 -22.26
N GLN A 27 2.63 -1.98 -23.30
CA GLN A 27 1.71 -3.00 -23.82
C GLN A 27 2.46 -4.21 -24.41
N TYR A 28 3.54 -3.97 -25.14
CA TYR A 28 4.40 -5.03 -25.66
C TYR A 28 4.97 -5.90 -24.53
N LEU A 29 5.49 -5.31 -23.45
CA LEU A 29 6.00 -6.09 -22.33
C LEU A 29 4.91 -6.89 -21.61
N ILE A 30 3.70 -6.33 -21.45
CA ILE A 30 2.56 -7.08 -20.90
C ILE A 30 2.24 -8.30 -21.77
N SER A 31 2.33 -8.16 -23.10
CA SER A 31 2.08 -9.27 -24.03
C SER A 31 3.04 -10.45 -23.85
N LEU A 32 4.25 -10.21 -23.35
CA LEU A 32 5.23 -11.28 -23.10
C LEU A 32 4.79 -12.23 -21.97
N PHE A 33 3.88 -11.79 -21.08
CA PHE A 33 3.26 -12.62 -20.05
C PHE A 33 2.06 -13.41 -20.57
N GLY A 34 1.79 -13.44 -21.88
CA GLY A 34 0.64 -14.12 -22.47
C GLY A 34 -0.67 -13.34 -22.32
N ILE A 35 -0.60 -12.03 -22.06
CA ILE A 35 -1.79 -11.18 -21.92
C ILE A 35 -1.85 -10.23 -23.10
N ASP A 36 -2.80 -10.44 -24.00
CA ASP A 36 -2.93 -9.63 -25.20
C ASP A 36 -3.50 -8.23 -24.89
N PRO A 37 -2.71 -7.14 -24.95
CA PRO A 37 -3.17 -5.82 -24.53
C PRO A 37 -4.24 -5.21 -25.45
N LEU A 38 -4.43 -5.75 -26.66
CA LEU A 38 -5.39 -5.26 -27.66
C LEU A 38 -6.78 -5.92 -27.52
N VAL A 39 -6.93 -6.89 -26.62
CA VAL A 39 -8.19 -7.56 -26.34
C VAL A 39 -8.82 -6.99 -25.07
N THR A 40 -10.14 -6.90 -25.07
CA THR A 40 -10.88 -6.54 -23.86
C THR A 40 -10.83 -7.71 -22.88
N HIS A 41 -10.10 -7.54 -21.79
CA HIS A 41 -10.05 -8.52 -20.71
C HIS A 41 -11.19 -8.30 -19.74
N LYS A 42 -11.70 -9.38 -19.15
CA LYS A 42 -12.76 -9.33 -18.14
C LYS A 42 -12.37 -10.00 -16.85
N ASP A 43 -12.76 -9.39 -15.74
CA ASP A 43 -12.79 -10.01 -14.42
C ASP A 43 -14.26 -10.09 -13.98
N GLY A 44 -14.82 -11.30 -14.01
CA GLY A 44 -16.26 -11.51 -13.94
C GLY A 44 -16.99 -10.81 -15.08
N THR A 45 -17.87 -9.85 -14.75
CA THR A 45 -18.67 -9.09 -15.72
C THR A 45 -17.99 -7.81 -16.22
N HIS A 46 -16.84 -7.40 -15.66
CA HIS A 46 -16.23 -6.09 -15.92
C HIS A 46 -15.00 -6.15 -16.79
N ASN A 47 -14.86 -5.14 -17.65
CA ASN A 47 -13.64 -4.94 -18.40
C ASN A 47 -12.52 -4.49 -17.45
N VAL A 48 -11.39 -5.20 -17.48
CA VAL A 48 -10.18 -4.87 -16.73
C VAL A 48 -9.04 -4.55 -17.67
N ARG A 49 -8.07 -3.79 -17.16
CA ARG A 49 -6.88 -3.44 -17.96
C ARG A 49 -5.93 -4.63 -18.02
N PRO A 50 -5.13 -4.77 -19.08
CA PRO A 50 -4.16 -5.86 -19.21
C PRO A 50 -3.24 -6.02 -17.99
N LEU A 51 -2.72 -4.91 -17.45
CA LEU A 51 -1.83 -4.93 -16.28
C LEU A 51 -2.54 -5.44 -15.00
N GLU A 52 -3.85 -5.23 -14.87
CA GLU A 52 -4.62 -5.67 -13.70
C GLU A 52 -4.69 -7.19 -13.57
N ILE A 53 -4.61 -7.91 -14.70
CA ILE A 53 -4.58 -9.38 -14.71
C ILE A 53 -3.33 -9.89 -14.00
N ILE A 54 -2.17 -9.29 -14.27
CA ILE A 54 -0.92 -9.61 -13.58
C ILE A 54 -1.03 -9.16 -12.12
N ALA A 55 -1.42 -7.91 -11.89
CA ALA A 55 -1.43 -7.29 -10.57
C ALA A 55 -2.35 -8.00 -9.56
N LYS A 56 -3.50 -8.52 -9.99
CA LYS A 56 -4.50 -9.17 -9.12
C LYS A 56 -3.89 -10.27 -8.26
N SER A 57 -3.10 -11.16 -8.87
CA SER A 57 -2.43 -12.27 -8.16
C SER A 57 -1.30 -11.80 -7.23
N LEU A 58 -0.69 -10.65 -7.53
CA LEU A 58 0.47 -10.15 -6.80
C LEU A 58 0.07 -9.28 -5.60
N ARG A 59 -1.11 -8.66 -5.60
CA ARG A 59 -1.61 -7.81 -4.50
C ARG A 59 -1.82 -8.57 -3.20
N SER A 60 -2.26 -9.82 -3.28
CA SER A 60 -2.47 -10.69 -2.11
C SER A 60 -1.20 -11.40 -1.64
N ALA A 61 -0.13 -11.40 -2.46
CA ALA A 61 1.13 -12.03 -2.11
C ALA A 61 1.89 -11.22 -1.05
N THR A 62 2.54 -11.93 -0.14
CA THR A 62 3.38 -11.31 0.89
C THR A 62 4.60 -10.64 0.26
N ALA A 63 4.99 -9.48 0.79
CA ALA A 63 6.21 -8.81 0.37
C ALA A 63 7.45 -9.51 0.96
N GLY A 64 8.58 -9.47 0.23
CA GLY A 64 9.87 -9.97 0.70
C GLY A 64 10.33 -11.27 0.02
N ILE A 65 11.40 -11.84 0.57
CA ILE A 65 12.08 -13.02 0.06
C ILE A 65 11.66 -14.23 0.91
N ASP A 66 11.23 -15.29 0.24
CA ASP A 66 10.80 -16.55 0.84
C ASP A 66 11.99 -17.38 1.36
N LYS A 67 11.66 -18.51 2.01
CA LYS A 67 12.64 -19.47 2.52
C LYS A 67 13.52 -20.12 1.45
N ASN A 68 13.07 -20.14 0.19
CA ASN A 68 13.84 -20.64 -0.96
C ASN A 68 14.80 -19.57 -1.51
N GLY A 69 14.79 -18.35 -0.97
CA GLY A 69 15.62 -17.25 -1.43
C GLY A 69 15.09 -16.56 -2.68
N ARG A 70 13.79 -16.65 -2.96
CA ARG A 70 13.08 -16.03 -4.10
C ARG A 70 12.07 -15.01 -3.60
N HIS A 71 11.65 -14.03 -4.41
CA HIS A 71 10.53 -13.18 -3.98
C HIS A 71 9.23 -13.98 -3.97
N HIS A 72 8.38 -13.76 -2.96
CA HIS A 72 7.05 -14.36 -2.89
C HIS A 72 6.19 -14.02 -4.13
N PHE A 73 6.39 -12.84 -4.72
CA PHE A 73 5.73 -12.42 -5.96
C PHE A 73 6.03 -13.32 -7.16
N LEU A 74 7.25 -13.89 -7.26
CA LEU A 74 7.58 -14.82 -8.33
C LEU A 74 6.70 -16.07 -8.26
N THR A 75 6.49 -16.61 -7.06
CA THR A 75 5.66 -17.81 -6.86
C THR A 75 4.21 -17.54 -7.26
N ALA A 76 3.67 -16.38 -6.86
CA ALA A 76 2.33 -15.94 -7.26
C ALA A 76 2.23 -15.76 -8.79
N LEU A 77 3.19 -15.09 -9.40
CA LEU A 77 3.23 -14.89 -10.86
C LEU A 77 3.25 -16.21 -11.63
N LEU A 78 4.13 -17.14 -11.25
CA LEU A 78 4.28 -18.43 -11.93
C LEU A 78 3.03 -19.30 -11.82
N SER A 79 2.30 -19.22 -10.71
CA SER A 79 1.07 -19.99 -10.49
C SER A 79 -0.08 -19.54 -11.39
N HIS A 80 -0.01 -18.32 -11.93
CA HIS A 80 -1.03 -17.74 -12.80
C HIS A 80 -0.50 -17.40 -14.20
N LEU A 81 0.71 -17.85 -14.54
CA LEU A 81 1.31 -17.58 -15.84
C LEU A 81 0.60 -18.42 -16.92
N PRO A 82 0.02 -17.78 -17.96
CA PRO A 82 -0.64 -18.51 -19.03
C PRO A 82 0.33 -19.47 -19.76
N PRO A 83 -0.12 -20.68 -20.19
CA PRO A 83 0.74 -21.64 -20.89
C PRO A 83 1.34 -21.13 -22.21
N HIS A 84 0.69 -20.12 -22.80
CA HIS A 84 1.11 -19.48 -24.05
C HIS A 84 1.92 -18.19 -23.84
N ALA A 85 2.36 -17.92 -22.60
CA ALA A 85 3.26 -16.80 -22.33
C ALA A 85 4.58 -16.95 -23.11
N ALA A 86 5.10 -15.84 -23.62
CA ALA A 86 6.38 -15.83 -24.32
C ALA A 86 7.56 -15.98 -23.34
N LEU A 87 7.38 -15.59 -22.08
CA LEU A 87 8.35 -15.75 -21.01
C LEU A 87 8.21 -17.13 -20.37
N THR A 88 9.31 -17.88 -20.32
CA THR A 88 9.35 -19.17 -19.65
C THR A 88 9.51 -19.01 -18.13
N PRO A 89 9.05 -19.98 -17.32
CA PRO A 89 9.31 -19.99 -15.88
C PRO A 89 10.80 -19.87 -15.54
N ALA A 90 11.68 -20.52 -16.30
CA ALA A 90 13.13 -20.45 -16.09
C ALA A 90 13.71 -19.04 -16.29
N GLN A 91 13.20 -18.29 -17.27
CA GLN A 91 13.59 -16.89 -17.48
C GLN A 91 13.13 -16.01 -16.31
N LEU A 92 11.88 -16.17 -15.86
CA LEU A 92 11.35 -15.42 -14.72
C LEU A 92 12.10 -15.72 -13.42
N GLU A 93 12.47 -16.99 -13.19
CA GLU A 93 13.32 -17.39 -12.06
C GLU A 93 14.73 -16.77 -12.13
N HIS A 94 15.30 -16.67 -13.34
CA HIS A 94 16.59 -16.02 -13.54
C HIS A 94 16.54 -14.52 -13.23
N TYR A 95 15.53 -13.82 -13.77
CA TYR A 95 15.34 -12.40 -13.49
C TYR A 95 15.10 -12.13 -12.00
N ASP A 96 14.26 -12.95 -11.33
CA ASP A 96 14.05 -12.80 -9.89
C ASP A 96 15.34 -13.03 -9.08
N ALA A 97 16.19 -13.96 -9.50
CA ALA A 97 17.48 -14.19 -8.84
C ALA A 97 18.39 -12.96 -8.93
N ASN A 98 18.41 -12.24 -10.07
CA ASN A 98 19.10 -10.96 -10.20
C ASN A 98 18.51 -9.92 -9.24
N LEU A 99 17.18 -9.79 -9.21
CA LEU A 99 16.48 -8.87 -8.31
C LEU A 99 16.78 -9.17 -6.84
N VAL A 100 16.82 -10.44 -6.44
CA VAL A 100 17.21 -10.87 -5.09
C VAL A 100 18.65 -10.44 -4.78
N ALA A 101 19.58 -10.61 -5.73
CA ALA A 101 20.96 -10.19 -5.57
C ALA A 101 21.07 -8.66 -5.36
N HIS A 102 20.43 -7.86 -6.21
CA HIS A 102 20.39 -6.39 -6.07
C HIS A 102 19.76 -5.95 -4.74
N THR A 103 18.65 -6.58 -4.37
CA THR A 103 17.94 -6.31 -3.10
C THR A 103 18.83 -6.59 -1.91
N ARG A 104 19.60 -7.69 -1.92
CA ARG A 104 20.56 -8.04 -0.87
C ARG A 104 21.72 -7.04 -0.84
N THR A 105 22.24 -6.61 -1.98
CA THR A 105 23.31 -5.60 -2.06
C THR A 105 22.92 -4.30 -1.38
N ILE A 106 21.74 -3.76 -1.71
CA ILE A 106 21.24 -2.52 -1.09
C ILE A 106 20.96 -2.74 0.40
N ASN A 107 20.28 -3.84 0.75
CA ASN A 107 19.93 -4.13 2.15
C ASN A 107 21.14 -4.34 3.06
N ALA A 108 22.27 -4.84 2.55
CA ALA A 108 23.49 -5.05 3.33
C ALA A 108 24.00 -3.76 4.00
N ARG A 109 23.72 -2.58 3.42
CA ARG A 109 24.15 -1.26 3.92
C ARG A 109 23.05 -0.50 4.67
N ARG A 110 21.79 -0.93 4.57
CA ARG A 110 20.61 -0.27 5.15
C ARG A 110 20.21 -0.72 6.56
N LYS A 111 21.06 -1.46 7.28
CA LYS A 111 20.69 -2.09 8.59
C LYS A 111 20.05 -1.15 9.62
N HIS A 112 20.35 0.15 9.59
CA HIS A 112 19.82 1.17 10.51
C HIS A 112 18.46 1.76 10.09
N LYS A 113 18.07 1.67 8.82
CA LYS A 113 16.85 2.27 8.24
C LYS A 113 15.74 1.25 7.97
N GLY A 114 15.98 -0.01 8.31
CA GLY A 114 15.14 -1.13 7.92
C GLY A 114 15.44 -1.60 6.49
N GLU A 115 15.14 -2.87 6.27
CA GLU A 115 15.39 -3.51 4.99
C GLU A 115 14.24 -3.24 4.02
N ILE A 116 14.60 -3.12 2.75
CA ILE A 116 13.64 -3.01 1.66
C ILE A 116 12.98 -4.36 1.48
N ALA A 117 11.67 -4.38 1.69
CA ALA A 117 10.75 -5.37 1.16
C ALA A 117 9.92 -4.68 0.06
N TRP A 118 10.12 -5.09 -1.18
CA TRP A 118 9.45 -4.48 -2.33
C TRP A 118 7.93 -4.65 -2.23
N LYS A 119 7.19 -3.62 -2.60
CA LYS A 119 5.77 -3.77 -2.93
C LYS A 119 5.64 -4.40 -4.30
N TYR A 120 4.52 -5.06 -4.57
CA TYR A 120 4.35 -5.84 -5.79
C TYR A 120 4.60 -5.01 -7.06
N PHE A 121 4.11 -3.76 -7.10
CA PHE A 121 4.29 -2.86 -8.24
C PHE A 121 5.74 -2.39 -8.40
N GLN A 122 6.51 -2.29 -7.31
CA GLN A 122 7.94 -1.97 -7.35
C GLN A 122 8.70 -3.16 -7.93
N TRP A 123 8.45 -4.37 -7.40
CA TRP A 123 9.04 -5.60 -7.91
C TRP A 123 8.70 -5.83 -9.38
N LEU A 124 7.44 -5.62 -9.77
CA LEU A 124 6.99 -5.76 -11.15
C LEU A 124 7.63 -4.73 -12.08
N THR A 125 7.83 -3.49 -11.62
CA THR A 125 8.59 -2.47 -12.37
C THR A 125 10.02 -2.95 -12.61
N LEU A 126 10.70 -3.44 -11.56
CA LEU A 126 12.08 -3.94 -11.66
C LEU A 126 12.17 -5.19 -12.56
N LEU A 127 11.17 -6.07 -12.53
CA LEU A 127 11.09 -7.23 -13.41
C LEU A 127 10.93 -6.81 -14.89
N PHE A 128 10.11 -5.79 -15.18
CA PHE A 128 9.99 -5.26 -16.53
C PHE A 128 11.32 -4.66 -17.01
N VAL A 129 12.07 -4.01 -16.12
CA VAL A 129 13.42 -3.51 -16.42
C VAL A 129 14.39 -4.67 -16.68
N GLU A 130 14.38 -5.75 -15.89
CA GLU A 130 15.20 -6.95 -16.17
C GLU A 130 14.94 -7.51 -17.58
N ILE A 131 13.65 -7.72 -17.91
CA ILE A 131 13.24 -8.28 -19.20
C ILE A 131 13.69 -7.39 -20.36
N TYR A 132 13.57 -6.07 -20.20
CA TYR A 132 13.99 -5.13 -21.23
C TYR A 132 15.51 -5.10 -21.41
N LEU A 133 16.26 -4.97 -20.31
CA LEU A 133 17.71 -4.86 -20.36
C LEU A 133 18.36 -6.15 -20.88
N ASP A 134 17.85 -7.32 -20.49
CA ASP A 134 18.28 -8.61 -21.02
C ASP A 134 18.20 -8.63 -22.55
N ARG A 135 17.06 -8.21 -23.11
CA ARG A 135 16.87 -8.14 -24.57
C ARG A 135 17.70 -7.04 -25.22
N TYR A 136 17.82 -5.87 -24.58
CA TYR A 136 18.60 -4.75 -25.09
C TYR A 136 20.09 -5.09 -25.23
N PHE A 137 20.68 -5.76 -24.23
CA PHE A 137 22.10 -6.10 -24.24
C PHE A 137 22.39 -7.38 -25.03
N ASN A 138 21.50 -8.38 -25.02
CA ASN A 138 21.74 -9.65 -25.73
C ASN A 138 21.29 -9.65 -27.21
N ASP A 139 20.20 -8.97 -27.56
CA ASP A 139 19.67 -8.93 -28.94
C ASP A 139 18.89 -7.64 -29.23
N ARG A 140 19.63 -6.53 -29.31
CA ARG A 140 19.06 -5.20 -29.52
C ARG A 140 18.29 -5.09 -30.84
N GLN A 141 18.80 -5.72 -31.91
CA GLN A 141 18.15 -5.67 -33.22
C GLN A 141 16.85 -6.49 -33.22
N GLY A 142 16.86 -7.67 -32.60
CA GLY A 142 15.66 -8.49 -32.43
C GLY A 142 14.59 -7.81 -31.58
N LEU A 143 14.98 -7.08 -30.53
CA LEU A 143 14.05 -6.25 -29.76
C LEU A 143 13.37 -5.18 -30.63
N CYS A 144 14.13 -4.48 -31.47
CA CYS A 144 13.58 -3.47 -32.41
C CYS A 144 12.58 -4.10 -33.39
N VAL A 145 12.93 -5.25 -33.97
CA VAL A 145 12.05 -6.00 -34.89
C VAL A 145 10.76 -6.44 -34.20
N ALA A 146 10.85 -7.00 -32.99
CA ALA A 146 9.69 -7.45 -32.23
C ALA A 146 8.75 -6.29 -31.85
N LEU A 147 9.30 -5.15 -31.44
CA LEU A 147 8.51 -3.94 -31.17
C LEU A 147 7.82 -3.41 -32.43
N ASN A 148 8.49 -3.43 -33.58
CA ASN A 148 7.91 -3.00 -34.85
C ASN A 148 6.77 -3.92 -35.32
N ALA A 149 6.93 -5.23 -35.18
CA ALA A 149 5.85 -6.18 -35.44
C ALA A 149 4.63 -5.92 -34.52
N PHE A 150 4.87 -5.59 -33.24
CA PHE A 150 3.80 -5.20 -32.33
C PHE A 150 3.14 -3.86 -32.72
N ILE A 151 3.91 -2.84 -33.15
CA ILE A 151 3.38 -1.57 -33.64
C ILE A 151 2.47 -1.75 -34.84
N GLU A 152 2.86 -2.58 -35.81
CA GLU A 152 2.04 -2.84 -36.99
C GLU A 152 0.67 -3.39 -36.58
N ARG A 153 0.66 -4.37 -35.67
CA ARG A 153 -0.55 -4.95 -35.09
C ARG A 153 -1.37 -3.92 -34.30
N PHE A 154 -0.72 -3.12 -33.45
CA PHE A 154 -1.34 -2.06 -32.64
C PHE A 154 -2.02 -1.01 -33.53
N ASN A 155 -1.31 -0.53 -34.55
CA ASN A 155 -1.81 0.45 -35.51
C ASN A 155 -3.00 -0.11 -36.31
N GLN A 156 -2.90 -1.34 -36.81
CA GLN A 156 -4.01 -2.00 -37.51
C GLN A 156 -5.24 -2.13 -36.62
N HIS A 157 -5.08 -2.58 -35.37
CA HIS A 157 -6.19 -2.70 -34.41
C HIS A 157 -6.93 -1.37 -34.22
N HIS A 158 -6.23 -0.28 -33.91
CA HIS A 158 -6.87 1.02 -33.71
C HIS A 158 -7.46 1.61 -34.99
N LEU A 159 -6.88 1.33 -36.16
CA LEU A 159 -7.47 1.68 -37.45
C LEU A 159 -8.81 0.98 -37.67
N THR A 160 -8.97 -0.29 -37.26
CA THR A 160 -10.28 -0.97 -37.31
C THR A 160 -11.34 -0.32 -36.40
N LEU A 161 -10.90 0.36 -35.34
CA LEU A 161 -11.76 1.16 -34.45
C LEU A 161 -11.98 2.59 -34.96
N GLY A 162 -11.52 2.92 -36.17
CA GLY A 162 -11.66 4.25 -36.77
C GLY A 162 -10.76 5.33 -36.15
N ARG A 163 -9.67 4.94 -35.48
CA ARG A 163 -8.76 5.85 -34.77
C ARG A 163 -7.34 5.76 -35.35
N GLU A 164 -6.77 6.88 -35.76
CA GLU A 164 -5.34 6.96 -36.06
C GLU A 164 -4.53 6.96 -34.75
N THR A 165 -3.47 6.16 -34.68
CA THR A 165 -2.63 6.09 -33.48
C THR A 165 -1.66 7.26 -33.37
N GLY A 166 -1.02 7.59 -34.50
CA GLY A 166 0.05 8.57 -34.59
C GLY A 166 1.40 8.06 -34.08
N ILE A 167 1.65 6.75 -34.15
CA ILE A 167 2.89 6.10 -33.70
C ILE A 167 3.56 5.41 -34.89
N GLY A 168 4.78 5.82 -35.24
CA GLY A 168 5.61 5.22 -36.27
C GLY A 168 6.48 4.06 -35.76
N ALA A 169 7.21 3.40 -36.66
CA ALA A 169 8.15 2.33 -36.30
C ALA A 169 9.28 2.83 -35.37
N TYR A 170 9.80 1.94 -34.53
CA TYR A 170 11.05 2.12 -33.80
C TYR A 170 12.24 2.09 -34.75
N VAL A 171 13.21 2.97 -34.47
CA VAL A 171 14.61 2.79 -34.87
C VAL A 171 15.43 2.28 -33.68
N VAL A 172 16.64 1.76 -33.92
CA VAL A 172 17.46 1.14 -32.87
C VAL A 172 17.83 2.15 -31.77
N GLU A 173 17.96 3.42 -32.13
CA GLU A 173 18.28 4.53 -31.24
C GLU A 173 17.13 4.86 -30.29
N ASP A 174 15.86 4.60 -30.67
CA ASP A 174 14.69 4.78 -29.80
C ASP A 174 14.77 3.87 -28.56
N LEU A 175 15.54 2.78 -28.63
CA LEU A 175 15.73 1.81 -27.53
C LEU A 175 16.68 2.32 -26.42
N ASN A 176 17.34 3.46 -26.63
CA ASN A 176 18.26 4.03 -25.63
C ASN A 176 17.55 4.81 -24.51
N LYS A 177 16.22 4.73 -24.40
CA LYS A 177 15.45 5.50 -23.43
C LYS A 177 14.34 4.67 -22.80
N LEU A 178 14.30 4.66 -21.47
CA LEU A 178 13.21 4.10 -20.67
C LEU A 178 12.61 5.17 -19.77
N CYS A 179 11.28 5.26 -19.77
CA CYS A 179 10.53 6.13 -18.88
C CYS A 179 9.72 5.30 -17.88
N LEU A 180 9.86 5.61 -16.60
CA LEU A 180 9.15 4.98 -15.50
C LEU A 180 8.15 5.97 -14.92
N GLN A 181 6.86 5.75 -15.22
CA GLN A 181 5.78 6.58 -14.73
C GLN A 181 5.24 5.99 -13.42
N ASN A 182 5.74 6.46 -12.27
CA ASN A 182 5.28 5.98 -10.97
C ASN A 182 4.78 7.13 -10.10
N ALA A 183 3.72 6.88 -9.32
CA ALA A 183 3.11 7.84 -8.40
C ALA A 183 4.14 8.47 -7.44
N THR A 184 3.87 9.68 -6.97
CA THR A 184 4.69 10.30 -5.91
C THR A 184 4.56 9.50 -4.61
N GLY A 185 5.69 9.20 -3.96
CA GLY A 185 5.71 8.35 -2.76
C GLY A 185 5.75 6.83 -3.03
N SER A 186 5.67 6.39 -4.30
CA SER A 186 5.76 4.96 -4.67
C SER A 186 7.17 4.36 -4.64
N GLY A 187 8.21 5.17 -4.34
CA GLY A 187 9.59 4.69 -4.22
C GLY A 187 10.47 4.82 -5.47
N LYS A 188 10.21 5.81 -6.34
CA LYS A 188 11.01 6.09 -7.56
C LYS A 188 12.53 6.12 -7.33
N THR A 189 13.00 6.75 -6.25
CA THR A 189 14.43 6.82 -5.94
C THR A 189 15.05 5.44 -5.68
N LEU A 190 14.33 4.55 -4.99
CA LEU A 190 14.79 3.17 -4.80
C LEU A 190 14.84 2.39 -6.11
N LEU A 191 13.84 2.58 -6.98
CA LEU A 191 13.85 1.99 -8.32
C LEU A 191 15.07 2.48 -9.13
N MET A 192 15.36 3.78 -9.08
CA MET A 192 16.53 4.36 -9.77
C MET A 192 17.84 3.71 -9.34
N HIS A 193 18.04 3.50 -8.04
CA HIS A 193 19.25 2.89 -7.52
C HIS A 193 19.39 1.42 -7.92
N VAL A 194 18.29 0.68 -7.96
CA VAL A 194 18.31 -0.71 -8.46
C VAL A 194 18.55 -0.75 -9.96
N ASN A 195 17.91 0.13 -10.75
CA ASN A 195 18.10 0.20 -12.19
C ASN A 195 19.57 0.42 -12.57
N LEU A 196 20.32 1.20 -11.77
CA LEU A 196 21.76 1.34 -11.94
C LEU A 196 22.50 -0.02 -11.79
N LEU A 197 22.14 -0.81 -10.78
CA LEU A 197 22.72 -2.15 -10.58
C LEU A 197 22.33 -3.11 -11.71
N GLN A 198 21.07 -3.09 -12.14
CA GLN A 198 20.57 -3.94 -13.24
C GLN A 198 21.33 -3.61 -14.54
N PHE A 199 21.42 -2.33 -14.87
CA PHE A 199 22.13 -1.87 -16.06
C PHE A 199 23.61 -2.25 -16.04
N ALA A 200 24.29 -1.98 -14.92
CA ALA A 200 25.70 -2.32 -14.77
C ALA A 200 25.94 -3.84 -14.83
N GLN A 201 25.04 -4.65 -14.27
CA GLN A 201 25.13 -6.11 -14.36
C GLN A 201 25.03 -6.59 -15.80
N HIS A 202 24.01 -6.16 -16.55
CA HIS A 202 23.80 -6.60 -17.93
C HIS A 202 24.93 -6.14 -18.85
N ALA A 203 25.34 -4.86 -18.75
CA ALA A 203 26.46 -4.33 -19.54
C ALA A 203 27.76 -5.09 -19.27
N ARG A 204 28.04 -5.50 -18.03
CA ARG A 204 29.22 -6.31 -17.69
C ARG A 204 29.10 -7.74 -18.21
N ALA A 205 27.92 -8.34 -18.09
CA ALA A 205 27.68 -9.72 -18.52
C ALA A 205 27.88 -9.89 -20.03
N THR A 206 27.58 -8.85 -20.83
CA THR A 206 27.77 -8.85 -22.28
C THR A 206 29.07 -8.20 -22.75
N GLY A 207 29.90 -7.68 -21.84
CA GLY A 207 31.18 -7.04 -22.17
C GLY A 207 31.06 -5.62 -22.75
N GLN A 208 29.91 -4.98 -22.58
CA GLN A 208 29.58 -3.64 -23.10
C GLN A 208 29.68 -2.54 -22.02
N ALA A 209 30.24 -2.85 -20.85
CA ALA A 209 30.39 -1.88 -19.76
C ALA A 209 31.28 -0.69 -20.17
N ASP A 210 32.28 -0.92 -21.02
CA ASP A 210 33.22 0.09 -21.50
C ASP A 210 32.64 0.99 -22.61
N ASP A 211 31.45 0.65 -23.15
CA ASP A 211 30.73 1.49 -24.10
C ASP A 211 30.16 2.75 -23.42
N TYR A 212 30.12 2.77 -22.07
CA TYR A 212 29.56 3.86 -21.29
C TYR A 212 30.64 4.63 -20.53
N SER A 213 30.75 5.92 -20.81
CA SER A 213 31.79 6.80 -20.25
C SER A 213 31.56 7.16 -18.79
N ARG A 214 30.29 7.40 -18.39
CA ARG A 214 29.91 7.89 -17.05
C ARG A 214 28.47 7.52 -16.69
N VAL A 215 28.17 7.52 -15.40
CA VAL A 215 26.80 7.55 -14.86
C VAL A 215 26.51 8.94 -14.33
N ILE A 216 25.45 9.59 -14.83
CA ILE A 216 25.06 10.94 -14.42
C ILE A 216 23.64 10.91 -13.86
N VAL A 217 23.49 11.34 -12.60
CA VAL A 217 22.20 11.55 -11.94
C VAL A 217 21.83 13.02 -12.09
N LEU A 218 20.77 13.29 -12.85
CA LEU A 218 20.24 14.63 -13.09
C LEU A 218 19.03 14.91 -12.23
N SER A 219 19.12 15.96 -11.42
CA SER A 219 18.02 16.50 -10.63
C SER A 219 17.54 17.85 -11.21
N PRO A 220 16.36 18.35 -10.79
CA PRO A 220 15.87 19.67 -11.19
C PRO A 220 16.61 20.81 -10.47
N ASN A 221 17.10 20.57 -9.26
CA ASN A 221 17.70 21.58 -8.39
C ASN A 221 18.66 20.97 -7.34
N GLU A 222 19.49 21.82 -6.76
CA GLU A 222 20.60 21.46 -5.86
C GLU A 222 20.13 20.73 -4.61
N ARG A 223 18.98 21.12 -4.04
CA ARG A 223 18.39 20.46 -2.88
C ARG A 223 18.02 19.00 -3.15
N LEU A 224 17.47 18.71 -4.34
CA LEU A 224 17.19 17.35 -4.77
C LEU A 224 18.49 16.57 -5.03
N SER A 225 19.54 17.21 -5.57
CA SER A 225 20.86 16.59 -5.68
C SER A 225 21.42 16.17 -4.31
N GLU A 226 21.33 17.03 -3.29
CA GLU A 226 21.76 16.71 -1.93
C GLU A 226 20.94 15.56 -1.31
N GLN A 227 19.64 15.50 -1.62
CA GLN A 227 18.79 14.38 -1.22
C GLN A 227 19.24 13.07 -1.88
N HIS A 228 19.48 13.07 -3.19
CA HIS A 228 19.99 11.90 -3.91
C HIS A 228 21.36 11.47 -3.41
N GLU A 229 22.27 12.40 -3.12
CA GLU A 229 23.58 12.07 -2.54
C GLU A 229 23.43 11.30 -1.23
N ARG A 230 22.61 11.81 -0.31
CA ARG A 230 22.36 11.15 0.99
C ARG A 230 21.75 9.77 0.79
N GLU A 231 20.70 9.65 -0.03
CA GLU A 231 20.00 8.37 -0.23
C GLU A 231 20.86 7.34 -0.97
N LEU A 232 21.69 7.74 -1.93
CA LEU A 232 22.66 6.86 -2.59
C LEU A 232 23.69 6.31 -1.59
N ARG A 233 24.24 7.18 -0.73
CA ARG A 233 25.18 6.77 0.33
C ARG A 233 24.56 5.77 1.30
N GLU A 234 23.32 6.03 1.73
CA GLU A 234 22.56 5.09 2.58
C GLU A 234 22.31 3.73 1.92
N ASN A 235 22.25 3.69 0.58
CA ASN A 235 22.05 2.48 -0.21
C ASN A 235 23.36 1.78 -0.62
N GLY A 236 24.52 2.28 -0.17
CA GLY A 236 25.81 1.66 -0.43
C GLY A 236 26.55 2.16 -1.67
N PHE A 237 26.07 3.22 -2.31
CA PHE A 237 26.77 3.89 -3.40
C PHE A 237 27.66 5.02 -2.87
N TYR A 238 28.66 5.41 -3.65
CA TYR A 238 29.58 6.50 -3.28
C TYR A 238 29.56 7.55 -4.38
N PRO A 239 28.51 8.37 -4.43
CA PRO A 239 28.36 9.29 -5.54
C PRO A 239 29.26 10.52 -5.35
N GLU A 240 29.62 11.14 -6.46
CA GLU A 240 30.47 12.33 -6.53
C GLU A 240 29.74 13.47 -7.26
N PRO A 241 30.05 14.76 -6.99
CA PRO A 241 29.52 15.85 -7.80
C PRO A 241 30.12 15.80 -9.22
N LEU A 242 29.30 16.04 -10.25
CA LEU A 242 29.78 16.16 -11.62
C LEU A 242 30.68 17.41 -11.76
N ARG A 243 31.91 17.21 -12.23
CA ARG A 243 32.88 18.28 -12.54
C ARG A 243 33.44 18.10 -13.94
N GLN A 244 33.92 19.18 -14.55
CA GLN A 244 34.49 19.15 -15.90
C GLN A 244 35.80 18.33 -15.97
N GLU A 245 36.57 18.31 -14.88
CA GLU A 245 37.81 17.52 -14.72
C GLU A 245 37.58 16.14 -14.07
N SER A 246 36.35 15.61 -14.10
CA SER A 246 36.05 14.28 -13.54
C SER A 246 36.64 13.18 -14.43
N ASP A 247 37.93 12.92 -14.28
CA ASP A 247 38.65 11.92 -15.06
C ASP A 247 38.68 10.58 -14.30
N LEU A 248 37.53 9.90 -14.29
CA LEU A 248 37.32 8.60 -13.61
C LEU A 248 38.32 7.53 -14.11
N ILE A 249 38.71 7.61 -15.39
CA ILE A 249 39.62 6.68 -16.07
C ILE A 249 41.02 6.72 -15.43
N SER A 250 41.49 7.89 -14.98
CA SER A 250 42.79 8.05 -14.32
C SER A 250 42.89 7.37 -12.94
N ARG A 251 41.74 7.03 -12.33
CA ARG A 251 41.64 6.43 -10.99
C ARG A 251 41.41 4.91 -11.00
N GLY A 252 41.35 4.27 -12.17
CA GLY A 252 41.15 2.82 -12.29
C GLY A 252 39.77 2.32 -11.82
N GLN A 253 38.76 3.18 -11.81
CA GLN A 253 37.38 2.84 -11.44
C GLN A 253 36.52 2.63 -12.69
N ASN A 254 35.65 1.61 -12.69
CA ASN A 254 34.70 1.43 -13.79
C ASN A 254 33.68 2.58 -13.80
N ALA A 255 33.40 3.11 -14.99
CA ALA A 255 32.49 4.23 -15.20
C ALA A 255 31.08 4.03 -14.60
N LEU A 256 30.61 2.77 -14.55
CA LEU A 256 29.28 2.41 -14.05
C LEU A 256 29.16 2.30 -12.52
N ASP A 257 30.26 2.37 -11.78
CA ASP A 257 30.26 2.22 -10.31
C ASP A 257 30.06 3.53 -9.53
N VAL A 258 30.29 4.68 -10.17
CA VAL A 258 30.30 5.99 -9.51
C VAL A 258 29.23 6.91 -10.12
N PRO A 259 28.08 7.08 -9.46
CA PRO A 259 27.07 8.04 -9.90
C PRO A 259 27.57 9.48 -9.71
N LEU A 260 27.54 10.27 -10.79
CA LEU A 260 27.90 11.69 -10.76
C LEU A 260 26.65 12.55 -10.67
N LEU A 261 26.49 13.34 -9.61
CA LEU A 261 25.28 14.16 -9.41
C LEU A 261 25.45 15.57 -9.98
N THR A 262 24.42 16.08 -10.65
CA THR A 262 24.28 17.50 -10.96
C THR A 262 22.82 17.93 -11.09
N GLU A 263 22.58 19.24 -11.05
CA GLU A 263 21.29 19.82 -11.41
C GLU A 263 21.30 20.33 -12.86
N ILE A 264 20.16 20.27 -13.54
CA ILE A 264 20.05 20.64 -14.95
C ILE A 264 20.36 22.12 -15.22
N THR A 265 20.16 23.00 -14.23
CA THR A 265 20.47 24.44 -14.30
C THR A 265 21.96 24.75 -14.31
N LYS A 266 22.80 23.81 -13.86
CA LYS A 266 24.27 23.89 -13.97
C LYS A 266 24.79 23.44 -15.34
N LEU A 267 23.92 23.08 -16.28
CA LEU A 267 24.30 22.67 -17.63
C LEU A 267 23.93 23.73 -18.68
N ALA A 268 24.83 23.98 -19.62
CA ALA A 268 24.64 24.90 -20.75
C ALA A 268 25.29 24.34 -22.02
N ASP A 269 24.97 24.90 -23.18
CA ASP A 269 25.65 24.55 -24.42
C ASP A 269 27.13 24.97 -24.39
N GLU A 270 27.39 26.19 -23.89
CA GLU A 270 28.74 26.75 -23.74
C GLU A 270 29.13 26.92 -22.27
N GLN A 271 30.44 26.88 -22.00
CA GLN A 271 30.98 27.05 -20.67
C GLN A 271 30.71 28.46 -20.12
N LYS A 272 30.18 28.55 -18.89
CA LYS A 272 29.96 29.83 -18.18
C LYS A 272 30.45 29.74 -16.73
N VAL A 273 30.49 30.88 -16.03
CA VAL A 273 31.01 30.98 -14.65
C VAL A 273 30.36 29.99 -13.67
N LYS A 274 29.06 29.70 -13.81
CA LYS A 274 28.30 28.77 -12.96
C LYS A 274 27.68 27.59 -13.72
N GLN A 275 27.99 27.43 -15.01
CA GLN A 275 27.39 26.39 -15.86
C GLN A 275 28.46 25.67 -16.67
N MET A 276 28.34 24.34 -16.73
CA MET A 276 29.25 23.45 -17.46
C MET A 276 28.72 23.17 -18.86
N ALA A 277 29.63 23.18 -19.84
CA ALA A 277 29.31 22.83 -21.23
C ALA A 277 28.93 21.35 -21.35
N VAL A 278 27.74 21.05 -21.87
CA VAL A 278 27.24 19.67 -22.04
C VAL A 278 28.18 18.82 -22.89
N ASP A 279 28.72 19.39 -23.97
CA ASP A 279 29.59 18.69 -24.91
C ASP A 279 30.92 18.23 -24.29
N SER A 280 31.34 18.82 -23.16
CA SER A 280 32.54 18.38 -22.44
C SER A 280 32.38 17.02 -21.74
N PHE A 281 31.16 16.51 -21.64
CA PHE A 281 30.89 15.26 -20.94
C PHE A 281 30.83 14.01 -21.84
N GLY A 282 30.96 14.17 -23.15
CA GLY A 282 30.74 13.10 -24.13
C GLY A 282 29.26 12.74 -24.29
N ASP A 283 28.97 11.83 -25.23
CA ASP A 283 27.60 11.46 -25.63
C ASP A 283 27.21 10.01 -25.26
N ALA A 284 28.17 9.21 -24.76
CA ALA A 284 27.99 7.80 -24.40
C ALA A 284 27.80 7.62 -22.87
N ASN A 285 26.91 8.40 -22.26
CA ASN A 285 26.67 8.34 -20.80
C ASN A 285 25.41 7.54 -20.44
N LEU A 286 25.40 6.90 -19.27
CA LEU A 286 24.18 6.43 -18.61
C LEU A 286 23.56 7.58 -17.81
N LEU A 287 22.38 8.02 -18.22
CA LEU A 287 21.67 9.16 -17.63
C LEU A 287 20.49 8.68 -16.76
N LEU A 288 20.44 9.14 -15.52
CA LEU A 288 19.34 8.88 -14.58
C LEU A 288 18.66 10.22 -14.26
N VAL A 289 17.49 10.48 -14.85
CA VAL A 289 16.81 11.78 -14.79
C VAL A 289 15.64 11.73 -13.82
N ASP A 290 15.76 12.42 -12.68
CA ASP A 290 14.64 12.62 -11.77
C ASP A 290 13.70 13.75 -12.27
N GLU A 291 12.41 13.59 -12.00
CA GLU A 291 11.34 14.49 -12.46
C GLU A 291 11.41 14.82 -13.98
N GLY A 292 11.61 13.78 -14.80
CA GLY A 292 11.86 13.89 -16.25
C GLY A 292 10.80 14.67 -17.05
N HIS A 293 9.58 14.81 -16.52
CA HIS A 293 8.53 15.63 -17.11
C HIS A 293 8.87 17.14 -17.18
N ARG A 294 9.80 17.62 -16.35
CA ARG A 294 10.28 19.01 -16.43
C ARG A 294 11.13 19.18 -17.67
N GLY A 295 10.98 20.32 -18.35
CA GLY A 295 11.71 20.58 -19.60
C GLY A 295 10.91 20.32 -20.87
N MET A 296 9.72 19.72 -20.76
CA MET A 296 8.89 19.32 -21.91
C MET A 296 8.11 20.49 -22.53
N SER A 297 7.85 21.56 -21.78
CA SER A 297 7.17 22.78 -22.23
C SER A 297 8.15 23.96 -22.34
N GLY A 298 8.75 24.14 -23.52
CA GLY A 298 9.41 25.40 -23.90
C GLY A 298 10.79 25.72 -23.30
N SER A 299 11.45 24.79 -22.59
CA SER A 299 12.83 24.99 -22.09
C SER A 299 13.82 24.03 -22.74
N ASP A 300 15.06 24.48 -22.92
CA ASP A 300 16.16 23.75 -23.60
C ASP A 300 16.72 22.54 -22.80
N TRP A 301 15.94 22.01 -21.86
CA TRP A 301 16.36 20.96 -20.94
C TRP A 301 16.43 19.59 -21.63
N LYS A 302 15.43 19.30 -22.49
CA LYS A 302 15.38 18.05 -23.24
C LYS A 302 16.58 17.92 -24.19
N SER A 303 16.87 18.98 -24.94
CA SER A 303 18.04 19.08 -25.84
C SER A 303 19.35 18.71 -25.12
N LYS A 304 19.57 19.25 -23.91
CA LYS A 304 20.76 18.93 -23.11
C LYS A 304 20.82 17.47 -22.68
N ARG A 305 19.70 16.86 -22.29
CA ARG A 305 19.63 15.43 -21.94
C ARG A 305 19.94 14.55 -23.15
N ASP A 306 19.32 14.87 -24.28
CA ASP A 306 19.51 14.12 -25.52
C ASP A 306 20.98 14.23 -26.01
N LYS A 307 21.65 15.38 -25.82
CA LYS A 307 23.10 15.53 -26.10
C LYS A 307 23.99 14.67 -25.17
N LEU A 308 23.71 14.66 -23.86
CA LEU A 308 24.51 13.90 -22.88
C LEU A 308 24.50 12.38 -23.12
N ALA A 309 23.44 11.86 -23.71
CA ALA A 309 23.23 10.42 -23.86
C ALA A 309 22.90 10.02 -25.31
N ALA A 310 23.35 10.79 -26.32
CA ALA A 310 23.02 10.52 -27.72
C ALA A 310 23.46 9.13 -28.20
N LYS A 311 24.61 8.63 -27.70
CA LYS A 311 25.10 7.25 -27.90
C LYS A 311 24.98 6.38 -26.65
N GLY A 312 24.53 6.96 -25.55
CA GLY A 312 24.38 6.31 -24.25
C GLY A 312 22.99 5.74 -24.02
N PHE A 313 22.56 5.75 -22.76
CA PHE A 313 21.25 5.25 -22.34
C PHE A 313 20.63 6.18 -21.29
N THR A 314 19.31 6.39 -21.34
CA THR A 314 18.60 7.27 -20.41
C THR A 314 17.46 6.55 -19.71
N PHE A 315 17.45 6.62 -18.38
CA PHE A 315 16.25 6.39 -17.58
C PHE A 315 15.64 7.74 -17.15
N GLU A 316 14.34 7.93 -17.40
CA GLU A 316 13.59 9.05 -16.86
C GLU A 316 12.52 8.59 -15.87
N TYR A 317 12.44 9.28 -14.73
CA TYR A 317 11.50 8.97 -13.65
C TYR A 317 10.54 10.13 -13.47
N SER A 318 9.23 9.87 -13.47
CA SER A 318 8.23 10.93 -13.26
C SER A 318 6.90 10.37 -12.78
N ALA A 319 6.08 11.21 -12.15
CA ALA A 319 4.67 10.90 -11.90
C ALA A 319 3.74 11.41 -13.01
N THR A 320 4.20 12.33 -13.87
CA THR A 320 3.31 13.23 -14.64
C THR A 320 3.67 13.38 -16.13
N PHE A 321 4.20 12.33 -16.78
CA PHE A 321 4.53 12.42 -18.22
C PHE A 321 3.30 12.75 -19.08
N LYS A 322 2.14 12.16 -18.78
CA LYS A 322 0.88 12.47 -19.49
C LYS A 322 0.56 13.97 -19.50
N GLN A 323 0.66 14.63 -18.35
CA GLN A 323 0.36 16.05 -18.24
C GLN A 323 1.40 16.88 -18.98
N ALA A 324 2.67 16.53 -18.86
CA ALA A 324 3.74 17.25 -19.54
C ALA A 324 3.68 17.12 -21.06
N VAL A 325 3.33 15.93 -21.58
CA VAL A 325 3.09 15.71 -23.02
C VAL A 325 1.88 16.52 -23.49
N LYS A 326 0.76 16.49 -22.76
CA LYS A 326 -0.45 17.25 -23.10
C LYS A 326 -0.21 18.76 -23.07
N ALA A 327 0.52 19.25 -22.07
CA ALA A 327 0.86 20.66 -21.92
C ALA A 327 1.85 21.15 -22.98
N ALA A 328 2.80 20.31 -23.39
CA ALA A 328 3.73 20.62 -24.48
C ALA A 328 3.02 20.75 -25.83
N ASN A 329 1.89 20.05 -26.01
CA ASN A 329 1.11 20.04 -27.27
C ASN A 329 1.98 19.71 -28.50
N ASP A 330 2.98 18.85 -28.31
CA ASP A 330 3.93 18.41 -29.33
C ASP A 330 3.73 16.92 -29.62
N ARG A 331 3.36 16.61 -30.87
CA ARG A 331 3.08 15.25 -31.32
C ARG A 331 4.34 14.37 -31.38
N ALA A 332 5.48 14.90 -31.79
CA ALA A 332 6.73 14.13 -31.87
C ALA A 332 7.23 13.78 -30.46
N LEU A 333 7.07 14.71 -29.51
CA LEU A 333 7.32 14.45 -28.11
C LEU A 333 6.38 13.37 -27.56
N ALA A 334 5.08 13.47 -27.85
CA ALA A 334 4.09 12.48 -27.42
C ALA A 334 4.43 11.08 -27.95
N GLU A 335 4.80 10.96 -29.22
CA GLU A 335 5.22 9.69 -29.82
C GLU A 335 6.48 9.12 -29.13
N SER A 336 7.50 9.95 -28.91
CA SER A 336 8.75 9.51 -28.26
C SER A 336 8.50 8.95 -26.86
N TYR A 337 7.65 9.58 -26.05
CA TYR A 337 7.32 9.06 -24.72
C TYR A 337 6.39 7.85 -24.76
N ALA A 338 5.46 7.79 -25.73
CA ALA A 338 4.64 6.60 -25.96
C ALA A 338 5.47 5.35 -26.28
N LYS A 339 6.61 5.55 -26.95
CA LYS A 339 7.62 4.50 -27.24
C LYS A 339 8.56 4.20 -26.06
N ALA A 340 8.77 5.13 -25.13
CA ALA A 340 9.74 4.97 -24.06
C ALA A 340 9.15 4.56 -22.69
N VAL A 341 7.86 4.82 -22.43
CA VAL A 341 7.24 4.47 -21.14
C VAL A 341 7.12 2.95 -21.00
N LEU A 342 7.95 2.40 -20.12
CA LEU A 342 8.04 0.96 -19.84
C LEU A 342 6.92 0.51 -18.89
N PHE A 343 6.65 1.31 -17.86
CA PHE A 343 5.71 0.97 -16.80
C PHE A 343 4.88 2.19 -16.38
N ASP A 344 3.55 2.05 -16.39
CA ASP A 344 2.60 3.04 -15.89
C ASP A 344 1.97 2.58 -14.58
N TYR A 345 2.48 3.12 -13.47
CA TYR A 345 1.89 3.04 -12.14
C TYR A 345 1.59 4.44 -11.60
N SER A 346 0.78 5.19 -12.36
CA SER A 346 0.29 6.51 -11.96
C SER A 346 -0.54 6.48 -10.67
N TYR A 347 -0.88 7.66 -10.15
CA TYR A 347 -1.55 7.79 -8.85
C TYR A 347 -2.88 7.04 -8.75
N ARG A 348 -3.61 6.83 -9.85
CA ARG A 348 -4.84 6.01 -9.84
C ARG A 348 -4.62 4.58 -9.35
N TYR A 349 -3.54 3.93 -9.74
CA TYR A 349 -3.24 2.56 -9.32
C TYR A 349 -2.79 2.56 -7.86
N PHE A 350 -1.92 3.51 -7.50
CA PHE A 350 -1.49 3.71 -6.11
C PHE A 350 -2.68 3.92 -5.16
N TYR A 351 -3.65 4.75 -5.55
CA TYR A 351 -4.85 5.03 -4.77
C TYR A 351 -5.82 3.84 -4.71
N ALA A 352 -6.11 3.22 -5.86
CA ALA A 352 -7.02 2.08 -5.98
C ALA A 352 -6.54 0.88 -5.15
N ASP A 353 -5.24 0.64 -5.14
CA ASP A 353 -4.59 -0.43 -4.36
C ASP A 353 -4.58 -0.15 -2.85
N GLY A 354 -4.99 1.05 -2.42
CA GLY A 354 -5.07 1.40 -1.01
C GLY A 354 -3.80 2.01 -0.42
N TYR A 355 -2.86 2.44 -1.26
CA TYR A 355 -1.70 3.20 -0.80
C TYR A 355 -2.02 4.68 -0.63
N GLY A 356 -1.32 5.32 0.31
CA GLY A 356 -1.53 6.71 0.67
C GLY A 356 -2.82 6.97 1.45
N LYS A 357 -2.99 8.23 1.83
CA LYS A 357 -4.18 8.77 2.49
C LYS A 357 -5.37 8.73 1.53
N ASP A 358 -6.57 8.58 2.09
CA ASP A 358 -7.77 9.07 1.42
C ASP A 358 -7.68 10.59 1.27
N TYR A 359 -8.54 11.19 0.45
CA TYR A 359 -8.63 12.64 0.34
C TYR A 359 -10.08 13.07 0.53
N ARG A 360 -10.30 14.37 0.71
CA ARG A 360 -11.61 15.02 0.72
C ARG A 360 -11.50 16.40 0.15
N ILE A 361 -12.33 16.76 -0.82
CA ILE A 361 -12.31 18.08 -1.47
C ILE A 361 -13.51 18.88 -0.98
N PHE A 362 -13.24 20.02 -0.34
CA PHE A 362 -14.26 20.99 0.02
C PHE A 362 -14.38 22.00 -1.11
N ASN A 363 -15.55 22.04 -1.76
CA ASN A 363 -15.81 22.95 -2.86
C ASN A 363 -16.63 24.15 -2.37
N LEU A 364 -16.16 25.36 -2.68
CA LEU A 364 -16.93 26.58 -2.46
C LEU A 364 -17.73 26.88 -3.73
N PRO A 365 -19.07 27.04 -3.65
CA PRO A 365 -19.87 27.50 -4.79
C PRO A 365 -19.38 28.84 -5.34
N LYS A 366 -19.59 29.08 -6.64
CA LYS A 366 -19.03 30.25 -7.36
C LYS A 366 -19.49 31.61 -6.85
N ASP A 367 -20.63 31.70 -6.17
CA ASP A 367 -21.38 32.96 -6.06
C ASP A 367 -21.45 33.64 -4.68
N GLU A 368 -20.65 33.28 -3.67
CA GLU A 368 -20.81 33.94 -2.35
C GLU A 368 -19.51 34.28 -1.63
N LEU A 369 -19.00 35.51 -1.84
CA LEU A 369 -18.08 36.17 -0.92
C LEU A 369 -18.62 36.26 0.53
N ALA A 370 -19.95 36.18 0.69
CA ALA A 370 -20.65 36.33 1.98
C ALA A 370 -20.37 35.20 2.99
N HIS A 371 -20.13 33.97 2.53
CA HIS A 371 -19.94 32.79 3.40
C HIS A 371 -18.46 32.36 3.52
N LYS A 372 -17.54 33.24 3.11
CA LYS A 372 -16.10 32.95 3.03
C LYS A 372 -15.47 32.68 4.39
N ASP A 373 -15.82 33.46 5.42
CA ASP A 373 -15.34 33.22 6.78
C ASP A 373 -15.89 31.91 7.34
N THR A 374 -17.16 31.57 7.06
CA THR A 374 -17.76 30.29 7.43
C THR A 374 -16.99 29.14 6.83
N TYR A 375 -16.66 29.21 5.54
CA TYR A 375 -15.90 28.20 4.82
C TYR A 375 -14.47 28.05 5.36
N LEU A 376 -13.73 29.15 5.56
CA LEU A 376 -12.38 29.10 6.11
C LEU A 376 -12.37 28.61 7.57
N THR A 377 -13.41 28.93 8.34
CA THR A 377 -13.60 28.42 9.71
C THR A 377 -13.86 26.92 9.69
N ALA A 378 -14.68 26.43 8.76
CA ALA A 378 -14.90 25.00 8.59
C ALA A 378 -13.63 24.26 8.15
N ALA A 379 -12.82 24.83 7.26
CA ALA A 379 -11.50 24.29 6.89
C ALA A 379 -10.54 24.24 8.09
N LEU A 380 -10.51 25.30 8.92
CA LEU A 380 -9.74 25.35 10.16
C LEU A 380 -10.20 24.25 11.12
N LEU A 381 -11.50 24.07 11.32
CA LEU A 381 -12.05 23.02 12.18
C LEU A 381 -11.71 21.62 11.68
N ALA A 382 -11.69 21.39 10.36
CA ALA A 382 -11.34 20.10 9.78
C ALA A 382 -9.88 19.74 10.07
N PHE A 383 -8.97 20.72 9.93
CA PHE A 383 -7.57 20.57 10.31
C PHE A 383 -7.41 20.37 11.83
N TYR A 384 -8.06 21.21 12.64
CA TYR A 384 -7.96 21.17 14.10
C TYR A 384 -8.49 19.86 14.69
N GLN A 385 -9.55 19.28 14.10
CA GLN A 385 -10.02 17.94 14.47
C GLN A 385 -8.89 16.91 14.38
N GLN A 386 -8.18 16.86 13.25
CA GLN A 386 -7.05 15.94 13.07
C GLN A 386 -5.92 16.23 14.07
N LEU A 387 -5.55 17.51 14.25
CA LEU A 387 -4.49 17.90 15.18
C LEU A 387 -4.81 17.49 16.61
N ARG A 388 -6.04 17.71 17.05
CA ARG A 388 -6.49 17.36 18.40
C ARG A 388 -6.57 15.85 18.61
N MET A 389 -7.15 15.12 17.64
CA MET A 389 -7.17 13.65 17.68
C MET A 389 -5.76 13.07 17.81
N TYR A 390 -4.79 13.59 17.06
CA TYR A 390 -3.40 13.14 17.13
C TYR A 390 -2.76 13.46 18.49
N THR A 391 -2.94 14.69 18.99
CA THR A 391 -2.33 15.12 20.25
C THR A 391 -2.92 14.42 21.49
N GLU A 392 -4.20 14.06 21.47
CA GLU A 392 -4.88 13.36 22.57
C GLU A 392 -4.75 11.82 22.48
N ALA A 393 -4.22 11.29 21.38
CA ALA A 393 -4.13 9.85 21.13
C ALA A 393 -3.25 9.08 22.12
N GLY A 394 -2.19 9.70 22.65
CA GLY A 394 -1.15 9.00 23.40
C GLY A 394 -0.60 7.79 22.62
N LYS A 395 -0.75 6.58 23.18
CA LYS A 395 -0.34 5.32 22.53
C LYS A 395 -1.40 4.70 21.60
N ARG A 396 -2.59 5.29 21.46
CA ARG A 396 -3.73 4.73 20.71
C ARG A 396 -3.40 4.40 19.25
N TYR A 397 -2.62 5.26 18.59
CA TYR A 397 -2.21 5.07 17.19
C TYR A 397 -0.77 4.53 17.06
N ALA A 398 -0.20 3.97 18.13
CA ALA A 398 1.15 3.39 18.08
C ALA A 398 1.22 2.26 17.05
N GLY A 399 2.27 2.26 16.21
CA GLY A 399 2.48 1.28 15.14
C GLY A 399 1.85 1.64 13.79
N TYR A 400 0.96 2.64 13.72
CA TYR A 400 0.36 3.11 12.46
C TYR A 400 1.19 4.17 11.74
N ASN A 401 2.26 4.66 12.37
CA ASN A 401 3.20 5.63 11.80
C ASN A 401 2.50 6.89 11.25
N LEU A 402 1.51 7.38 12.01
CA LEU A 402 0.84 8.64 11.75
C LEU A 402 1.71 9.78 12.25
N GLU A 403 1.64 10.92 11.56
CA GLU A 403 2.48 12.08 11.82
C GLU A 403 1.65 13.26 12.31
N LYS A 404 2.28 14.14 13.10
CA LYS A 404 1.61 15.32 13.66
C LYS A 404 1.05 16.20 12.53
N PRO A 405 -0.26 16.46 12.45
CA PRO A 405 -0.88 17.23 11.36
C PRO A 405 -0.21 18.57 11.05
N LEU A 406 -0.12 18.90 9.76
CA LEU A 406 0.39 20.15 9.20
C LEU A 406 -0.56 20.70 8.13
N TRP A 407 -0.89 21.98 8.27
CA TRP A 407 -1.74 22.72 7.34
C TRP A 407 -0.89 23.48 6.32
N VAL A 408 -1.01 23.16 5.03
CA VAL A 408 -0.16 23.74 3.99
C VAL A 408 -0.98 24.56 3.01
N PHE A 409 -0.57 25.79 2.73
CA PHE A 409 -1.12 26.65 1.69
C PHE A 409 -0.09 26.86 0.57
N VAL A 410 -0.50 26.61 -0.68
CA VAL A 410 0.41 26.70 -1.84
C VAL A 410 -0.14 27.59 -2.95
N GLY A 411 0.73 28.42 -3.54
CA GLY A 411 0.47 29.25 -4.73
C GLY A 411 1.51 29.03 -5.86
N ALA A 412 1.21 29.56 -7.05
CA ALA A 412 1.81 29.20 -8.35
C ALA A 412 3.32 29.49 -8.58
N SER A 413 3.87 30.71 -8.43
CA SER A 413 5.24 30.99 -8.96
C SER A 413 5.92 32.28 -8.42
N VAL A 414 7.24 32.49 -8.65
CA VAL A 414 8.02 33.73 -8.31
C VAL A 414 9.17 34.00 -9.32
N SER A 415 9.13 35.07 -10.14
CA SER A 415 10.30 35.79 -10.72
C SER A 415 9.89 37.06 -11.52
N GLY A 416 10.60 38.17 -11.31
CA GLY A 416 10.27 39.47 -11.88
C GLY A 416 11.30 39.97 -12.90
N ARG A 417 10.83 40.38 -14.07
CA ARG A 417 11.31 41.56 -14.80
C ARG A 417 10.16 42.11 -15.65
N LYS A 418 9.69 43.30 -15.23
CA LYS A 418 8.38 43.90 -15.54
C LYS A 418 7.23 43.08 -14.95
N VAL A 419 6.23 43.79 -14.42
CA VAL A 419 5.04 43.23 -13.78
C VAL A 419 4.38 42.25 -14.75
N ASP A 420 4.62 40.95 -14.58
CA ASP A 420 3.85 39.84 -15.18
C ASP A 420 4.16 38.52 -14.44
N GLU A 421 3.12 37.99 -13.79
CA GLU A 421 2.72 36.57 -13.67
C GLU A 421 3.64 35.50 -13.03
N GLU A 422 4.64 35.89 -12.23
CA GLU A 422 5.20 34.95 -11.24
C GLU A 422 5.24 35.52 -9.83
N SER A 423 4.14 35.40 -9.06
CA SER A 423 4.11 35.63 -7.61
C SER A 423 3.12 34.68 -6.92
N VAL A 424 3.39 34.23 -5.68
CA VAL A 424 2.28 33.93 -4.77
C VAL A 424 1.54 35.23 -4.67
N SER A 425 0.27 35.28 -5.08
CA SER A 425 -0.45 36.56 -5.08
C SER A 425 -0.37 37.12 -3.66
N PRO A 426 0.31 38.27 -3.44
CA PRO A 426 0.38 38.86 -2.11
C PRO A 426 -1.02 39.08 -1.54
N SER A 427 -2.00 39.31 -2.43
CA SER A 427 -3.42 39.40 -2.11
C SER A 427 -4.01 38.12 -1.50
N ASP A 428 -3.64 36.92 -1.97
CA ASP A 428 -4.14 35.63 -1.45
C ASP A 428 -3.52 35.32 -0.08
N VAL A 429 -2.22 35.59 0.09
CA VAL A 429 -1.52 35.46 1.38
C VAL A 429 -2.10 36.44 2.39
N ALA A 430 -2.22 37.72 2.02
CA ALA A 430 -2.83 38.75 2.85
C ALA A 430 -4.28 38.40 3.21
N GLN A 431 -5.03 37.75 2.32
CA GLN A 431 -6.38 37.29 2.61
C GLN A 431 -6.43 36.20 3.69
N ILE A 432 -5.52 35.22 3.64
CA ILE A 432 -5.43 34.19 4.69
C ILE A 432 -5.00 34.82 6.01
N LEU A 433 -3.99 35.70 5.98
CA LEU A 433 -3.50 36.40 7.17
C LEU A 433 -4.58 37.30 7.80
N ASP A 434 -5.36 38.00 6.97
CA ASP A 434 -6.49 38.80 7.42
C ASP A 434 -7.57 37.95 8.10
N PHE A 435 -7.93 36.80 7.51
CA PHE A 435 -8.84 35.84 8.15
C PHE A 435 -8.32 35.38 9.51
N LEU A 436 -7.04 35.01 9.61
CA LEU A 436 -6.44 34.59 10.87
C LEU A 436 -6.40 35.71 11.91
N ALA A 437 -6.10 36.94 11.50
CA ALA A 437 -6.09 38.11 12.37
C ALA A 437 -7.49 38.38 12.94
N ARG A 438 -8.53 38.33 12.09
CA ARG A 438 -9.93 38.47 12.52
C ARG A 438 -10.38 37.31 13.40
N PHE A 439 -9.99 36.07 13.07
CA PHE A 439 -10.26 34.89 13.91
C PHE A 439 -9.73 35.09 15.33
N LEU A 440 -8.47 35.52 15.46
CA LEU A 440 -7.79 35.69 16.75
C LEU A 440 -8.31 36.89 17.56
N ALA A 441 -8.73 37.96 16.89
CA ALA A 441 -9.16 39.21 17.53
C ALA A 441 -10.66 39.23 17.89
N HIS A 442 -11.52 38.56 17.12
CA HIS A 442 -12.99 38.66 17.25
C HIS A 442 -13.61 37.40 17.85
N ARG A 443 -13.29 37.14 19.12
CA ARG A 443 -13.71 35.92 19.85
C ARG A 443 -15.22 35.64 19.77
N GLU A 444 -16.08 36.62 20.01
CA GLU A 444 -17.54 36.41 20.05
C GLU A 444 -18.10 36.03 18.67
N ALA A 445 -17.65 36.71 17.61
CA ALA A 445 -18.08 36.45 16.24
C ALA A 445 -17.69 35.02 15.80
N PHE A 446 -16.42 34.63 16.02
CA PHE A 446 -15.94 33.31 15.63
C PHE A 446 -16.43 32.18 16.54
N THR A 447 -16.76 32.46 17.80
CA THR A 447 -17.47 31.50 18.65
C THR A 447 -18.86 31.19 18.08
N THR A 448 -19.59 32.22 17.63
CA THR A 448 -20.89 32.05 16.98
C THR A 448 -20.74 31.27 15.68
N LEU A 449 -19.74 31.60 14.87
CA LEU A 449 -19.47 30.92 13.60
C LEU A 449 -19.10 29.44 13.78
N ILE A 450 -18.27 29.10 14.78
CA ILE A 450 -17.95 27.72 15.16
C ILE A 450 -19.23 26.98 15.53
N ASN A 451 -20.10 27.60 16.32
CA ASN A 451 -21.39 26.99 16.67
C ASN A 451 -22.27 26.76 15.42
N THR A 452 -22.32 27.71 14.49
CA THR A 452 -23.04 27.57 13.23
C THR A 452 -22.48 26.43 12.38
N VAL A 453 -21.15 26.30 12.25
CA VAL A 453 -20.53 25.22 11.46
C VAL A 453 -20.74 23.84 12.09
N LEU A 454 -20.75 23.74 13.42
CA LEU A 454 -20.91 22.45 14.10
C LEU A 454 -22.37 22.02 14.26
N ASN A 455 -23.25 22.96 14.59
CA ASN A 455 -24.64 22.69 15.02
C ASN A 455 -25.70 23.31 14.10
N GLY A 456 -25.31 24.18 13.16
CA GLY A 456 -26.23 24.81 12.23
C GLY A 456 -26.74 23.83 11.17
N ASN A 457 -27.88 24.18 10.59
CA ASN A 457 -28.42 23.49 9.43
C ASN A 457 -27.87 24.07 8.11
N SER A 458 -28.12 23.37 7.00
CA SER A 458 -27.63 23.72 5.67
C SER A 458 -27.99 25.16 5.22
N GLN A 459 -29.11 25.70 5.71
CA GLN A 459 -29.54 27.07 5.41
C GLN A 459 -28.81 28.13 6.25
N GLN A 460 -28.38 27.77 7.46
CA GLN A 460 -27.66 28.65 8.38
C GLN A 460 -26.16 28.74 8.05
N THR A 461 -25.56 27.66 7.53
CA THR A 461 -24.16 27.66 7.11
C THR A 461 -23.97 28.39 5.77
N GLY A 462 -24.94 28.25 4.86
CA GLY A 462 -24.87 28.77 3.48
C GLY A 462 -23.88 28.01 2.60
N LEU A 463 -23.34 26.89 3.07
CA LEU A 463 -22.30 26.13 2.39
C LEU A 463 -22.89 24.90 1.70
N LEU A 464 -23.69 25.14 0.68
CA LEU A 464 -24.41 24.11 -0.07
C LEU A 464 -23.61 23.63 -1.30
N ASP A 465 -23.63 22.33 -1.59
CA ASP A 465 -23.18 21.79 -2.87
C ASP A 465 -24.19 22.09 -4.01
N ALA A 466 -23.84 21.71 -5.23
CA ALA A 466 -24.70 21.87 -6.40
C ALA A 466 -26.04 21.10 -6.30
N GLN A 467 -26.16 20.19 -5.33
CA GLN A 467 -27.33 19.37 -5.04
C GLN A 467 -28.10 19.88 -3.80
N GLY A 468 -27.71 21.03 -3.21
CA GLY A 468 -28.39 21.64 -2.07
C GLY A 468 -28.08 20.97 -0.72
N ARG A 469 -27.01 20.18 -0.62
CA ARG A 469 -26.56 19.52 0.62
C ARG A 469 -25.42 20.32 1.25
N ASP A 470 -25.37 20.39 2.58
CA ASP A 470 -24.25 21.06 3.26
C ASP A 470 -22.93 20.29 3.03
N ILE A 471 -21.90 20.98 2.53
CA ILE A 471 -20.59 20.39 2.23
C ILE A 471 -19.86 19.86 3.49
N PHE A 472 -20.29 20.29 4.69
CA PHE A 472 -19.68 19.95 5.96
C PHE A 472 -20.52 19.07 6.91
N ILE A 473 -21.75 18.68 6.57
CA ILE A 473 -22.74 18.04 7.48
C ILE A 473 -22.21 16.86 8.33
N GLN A 474 -21.28 16.06 7.79
CA GLN A 474 -20.66 14.89 8.46
C GLN A 474 -19.16 15.05 8.75
N SER A 475 -18.61 16.27 8.75
CA SER A 475 -17.14 16.47 8.78
C SER A 475 -16.54 16.48 10.17
N PHE A 476 -17.35 16.74 11.20
CA PHE A 476 -16.86 17.02 12.55
C PHE A 476 -17.33 16.04 13.65
N PRO A 477 -17.44 14.72 13.40
CA PRO A 477 -18.00 13.79 14.39
C PRO A 477 -17.16 13.75 15.69
N TYR A 478 -15.83 13.83 15.58
CA TYR A 478 -14.97 13.86 16.76
C TYR A 478 -15.21 15.14 17.58
N LEU A 479 -15.19 16.32 16.96
CA LEU A 479 -15.42 17.58 17.69
C LEU A 479 -16.81 17.62 18.35
N LYS A 480 -17.85 17.09 17.69
CA LYS A 480 -19.20 16.98 18.27
C LYS A 480 -19.24 16.01 19.45
N SER A 481 -18.49 14.90 19.39
CA SER A 481 -18.44 13.89 20.47
C SER A 481 -17.87 14.42 21.79
N LEU A 482 -17.04 15.46 21.74
CA LEU A 482 -16.44 16.08 22.92
C LEU A 482 -17.45 16.82 23.82
N LYS A 483 -18.66 17.11 23.30
CA LYS A 483 -19.73 17.84 24.01
C LYS A 483 -19.26 19.18 24.64
N GLN A 484 -18.26 19.81 24.02
CA GLN A 484 -17.74 21.11 24.44
C GLN A 484 -18.54 22.25 23.81
N SER A 485 -18.62 23.39 24.51
CA SER A 485 -19.22 24.59 23.94
C SER A 485 -18.31 25.19 22.87
N ALA A 486 -18.88 25.94 21.92
CA ALA A 486 -18.10 26.63 20.89
C ALA A 486 -17.04 27.58 21.49
N ALA A 487 -17.32 28.18 22.65
CA ALA A 487 -16.39 29.07 23.36
C ALA A 487 -15.19 28.29 23.94
N GLN A 488 -15.41 27.06 24.41
CA GLN A 488 -14.34 26.16 24.86
C GLN A 488 -13.50 25.68 23.69
N LEU A 489 -14.13 25.33 22.57
CA LEU A 489 -13.43 24.92 21.35
C LEU A 489 -12.57 26.06 20.79
N TYR A 490 -13.10 27.28 20.73
CA TYR A 490 -12.34 28.46 20.33
C TYR A 490 -11.08 28.65 21.19
N ALA A 491 -11.22 28.58 22.51
CA ALA A 491 -10.08 28.72 23.43
C ALA A 491 -9.03 27.62 23.25
N ASP A 492 -9.47 26.37 23.05
CA ASP A 492 -8.55 25.23 22.82
C ASP A 492 -7.85 25.32 21.46
N ILE A 493 -8.54 25.82 20.40
CA ILE A 493 -7.91 26.16 19.12
C ILE A 493 -6.81 27.21 19.34
N CYS A 494 -7.13 28.32 19.99
CA CYS A 494 -6.17 29.39 20.31
C CYS A 494 -4.94 28.86 21.07
N GLN A 495 -5.14 27.95 22.02
CA GLN A 495 -4.06 27.31 22.75
C GLN A 495 -3.21 26.34 21.91
N ARG A 496 -3.84 25.37 21.23
CA ARG A 496 -3.12 24.24 20.59
C ARG A 496 -2.62 24.53 19.19
N LEU A 497 -3.35 25.36 18.45
CA LEU A 497 -3.01 25.71 17.07
C LEU A 497 -2.11 26.94 17.03
N PHE A 498 -2.46 27.99 17.78
CA PHE A 498 -1.83 29.31 17.68
C PHE A 498 -0.84 29.62 18.81
N HIS A 499 -0.64 28.70 19.76
CA HIS A 499 0.20 28.88 20.95
C HIS A 499 -0.19 30.06 21.84
N ALA A 500 -1.48 30.47 21.81
CA ALA A 500 -1.96 31.68 22.47
C ALA A 500 -3.38 31.48 23.06
N PRO A 501 -3.53 30.93 24.29
CA PRO A 501 -4.83 30.60 24.88
C PRO A 501 -5.84 31.77 24.96
N GLY A 502 -5.35 33.01 25.05
CA GLY A 502 -6.17 34.22 25.13
C GLY A 502 -6.64 34.78 23.78
N GLY A 503 -6.16 34.23 22.65
CA GLY A 503 -6.18 34.94 21.37
C GLY A 503 -5.19 36.12 21.36
N GLY A 504 -5.32 37.01 20.40
CA GLY A 504 -4.44 38.19 20.31
C GLY A 504 -4.34 38.78 18.90
N HIS A 505 -3.34 39.63 18.70
CA HIS A 505 -3.04 40.21 17.39
C HIS A 505 -2.07 39.30 16.63
N LEU A 506 -2.29 39.14 15.33
CA LEU A 506 -1.42 38.36 14.46
C LEU A 506 -0.19 39.19 14.10
N VAL A 507 1.00 38.63 14.33
CA VAL A 507 2.29 39.25 13.99
C VAL A 507 2.99 38.40 12.92
N VAL A 508 3.40 39.05 11.84
CA VAL A 508 4.20 38.48 10.76
C VAL A 508 5.61 39.03 10.86
N GLU A 509 6.54 38.21 11.36
CA GLU A 509 7.92 38.62 11.59
C GLU A 509 8.84 38.17 10.45
N ARG A 510 9.52 39.11 9.80
CA ARG A 510 10.54 38.78 8.79
C ARG A 510 11.86 38.41 9.44
N VAL A 511 12.32 37.18 9.22
CA VAL A 511 13.66 36.74 9.62
C VAL A 511 14.71 37.59 8.88
N LYS A 512 15.71 38.11 9.61
CA LYS A 512 16.78 38.93 9.01
C LYS A 512 17.68 38.08 8.10
N GLY A 513 18.29 38.73 7.10
CA GLY A 513 19.14 38.07 6.09
C GLY A 513 18.36 37.43 4.94
N ASP A 514 19.00 36.48 4.25
CA ASP A 514 18.50 35.86 3.00
C ASP A 514 17.78 34.51 3.25
N SER A 515 17.19 34.31 4.44
CA SER A 515 16.51 33.06 4.80
C SER A 515 15.27 32.77 3.94
N GLY A 516 14.64 33.81 3.40
CA GLY A 516 13.38 33.68 2.66
C GLY A 516 12.18 33.32 3.54
N GLU A 517 12.25 33.55 4.86
CA GLU A 517 11.22 33.15 5.83
C GLU A 517 10.50 34.33 6.52
N LEU A 518 9.17 34.21 6.67
CA LEU A 518 8.32 35.05 7.53
C LEU A 518 7.67 34.15 8.59
N LEU A 519 7.82 34.49 9.87
CA LEU A 519 7.27 33.73 10.99
C LEU A 519 5.89 34.28 11.36
N LEU A 520 4.94 33.39 11.67
CA LEU A 520 3.59 33.75 12.12
C LEU A 520 3.48 33.51 13.63
N LYS A 521 3.19 34.57 14.38
CA LYS A 521 3.06 34.58 15.84
C LYS A 521 1.79 35.30 16.29
N VAL A 522 1.38 35.08 17.53
CA VAL A 522 0.31 35.84 18.18
C VAL A 522 0.93 36.67 19.29
N GLY A 523 0.89 38.00 19.14
CA GLY A 523 1.62 38.92 20.00
C GLY A 523 3.08 38.54 20.20
N GLU A 524 3.53 38.55 21.45
CA GLU A 524 4.91 38.22 21.84
C GLU A 524 5.10 36.73 22.21
N ALA A 525 4.30 35.83 21.61
CA ALA A 525 4.48 34.39 21.82
C ALA A 525 5.91 33.96 21.43
N GLU A 526 6.56 33.18 22.31
CA GLU A 526 7.94 32.71 22.09
C GLU A 526 8.07 31.87 20.82
N GLN A 527 7.10 30.99 20.57
CA GLN A 527 7.14 30.05 19.45
C GLN A 527 6.21 30.47 18.31
N PRO A 528 6.68 30.50 17.06
CA PRO A 528 5.81 30.68 15.90
C PRO A 528 4.91 29.45 15.72
N PHE A 529 3.65 29.68 15.36
CA PHE A 529 2.73 28.61 14.98
C PHE A 529 2.76 28.30 13.48
N GLY A 530 3.26 29.25 12.68
CA GLY A 530 3.33 29.11 11.23
C GLY A 530 4.56 29.76 10.62
N VAL A 531 4.87 29.37 9.38
CA VAL A 531 5.97 29.96 8.59
C VAL A 531 5.56 30.13 7.14
N ILE A 532 5.95 31.25 6.55
CA ILE A 532 5.89 31.49 5.11
C ILE A 532 7.30 31.34 4.55
N ASN A 533 7.51 30.47 3.56
CA ASN A 533 8.81 30.30 2.90
C ASN A 533 8.69 30.61 1.40
N VAL A 534 9.43 31.64 0.96
CA VAL A 534 9.43 32.11 -0.42
C VAL A 534 10.86 32.43 -0.90
N GLY A 535 11.01 32.73 -2.19
CA GLY A 535 12.30 33.16 -2.75
C GLY A 535 12.76 34.51 -2.21
N ASP A 536 11.84 35.47 -2.11
CA ASP A 536 12.10 36.83 -1.64
C ASP A 536 11.08 37.22 -0.55
N ALA A 537 11.46 36.98 0.71
CA ALA A 537 10.61 37.31 1.86
C ALA A 537 10.53 38.83 2.12
N ALA A 538 11.53 39.61 1.70
CA ALA A 538 11.53 41.06 1.90
C ALA A 538 10.51 41.74 0.99
N ALA A 539 10.49 41.37 -0.29
CA ALA A 539 9.47 41.83 -1.23
C ALA A 539 8.08 41.40 -0.78
N LEU A 540 7.89 40.12 -0.40
CA LEU A 540 6.58 39.64 0.03
C LEU A 540 6.08 40.37 1.27
N ALA A 541 6.92 40.59 2.29
CA ALA A 541 6.55 41.33 3.49
C ALA A 541 6.00 42.71 3.17
N LYS A 542 6.66 43.45 2.26
CA LYS A 542 6.23 44.79 1.85
C LYS A 542 4.88 44.79 1.13
N HIS A 543 4.67 43.83 0.21
CA HIS A 543 3.40 43.75 -0.53
C HIS A 543 2.25 43.29 0.37
N VAL A 544 2.49 42.28 1.22
CA VAL A 544 1.50 41.82 2.21
C VAL A 544 1.14 42.94 3.18
N GLN A 545 2.12 43.73 3.63
CA GLN A 545 1.84 44.90 4.46
C GLN A 545 0.90 45.89 3.76
N SER A 546 1.20 46.26 2.50
CA SER A 546 0.32 47.17 1.72
C SER A 546 -1.10 46.62 1.58
N GLU A 547 -1.24 45.34 1.20
CA GLU A 547 -2.55 44.69 1.03
C GLU A 547 -3.33 44.57 2.35
N LEU A 548 -2.64 44.38 3.48
CA LEU A 548 -3.27 44.34 4.80
C LEU A 548 -3.71 45.74 5.25
N GLU A 549 -2.91 46.78 4.96
CA GLU A 549 -3.25 48.18 5.23
C GLU A 549 -4.48 48.62 4.41
N ASP A 550 -4.52 48.28 3.12
CA ASP A 550 -5.66 48.54 2.22
C ASP A 550 -6.95 47.85 2.69
N LYS A 551 -6.83 46.68 3.33
CA LYS A 551 -7.96 45.93 3.93
C LYS A 551 -8.32 46.39 5.34
N HIS A 552 -7.60 47.35 5.92
CA HIS A 552 -7.70 47.72 7.33
C HIS A 552 -7.59 46.51 8.28
N SER A 553 -6.68 45.58 7.95
CA SER A 553 -6.50 44.34 8.70
C SER A 553 -5.91 44.60 10.10
N LEU A 554 -6.14 43.65 11.00
CA LEU A 554 -5.61 43.65 12.38
C LEU A 554 -4.23 42.98 12.49
N ALA A 555 -3.67 42.51 11.38
CA ALA A 555 -2.35 41.88 11.34
C ALA A 555 -1.23 42.93 11.28
N GLU A 556 -0.14 42.69 11.99
CA GLU A 556 1.07 43.51 11.97
C GLU A 556 2.18 42.80 11.18
N VAL A 557 2.89 43.53 10.32
CA VAL A 557 4.10 43.04 9.64
C VAL A 557 5.30 43.80 10.17
N ARG A 558 6.29 43.09 10.73
CA ARG A 558 7.49 43.71 11.32
C ARG A 558 8.77 42.91 11.04
N PRO A 559 9.95 43.53 11.06
CA PRO A 559 11.21 42.78 11.04
C PRO A 559 11.40 42.03 12.37
N SER A 560 11.95 40.82 12.32
CA SER A 560 12.31 40.07 13.52
C SER A 560 13.65 40.54 14.06
N GLU A 561 13.75 40.79 15.36
CA GLU A 561 15.04 41.13 16.00
C GLU A 561 15.85 39.89 16.39
N PHE A 562 15.17 38.78 16.71
CA PHE A 562 15.76 37.55 17.24
C PHE A 562 15.28 36.25 16.54
N GLY A 563 14.46 36.35 15.50
CA GLY A 563 13.90 35.19 14.82
C GLY A 563 14.94 34.41 14.01
N GLU A 564 14.94 33.09 14.18
CA GLU A 564 15.77 32.15 13.42
C GLU A 564 14.95 31.43 12.34
N PRO A 565 15.57 30.94 11.25
CA PRO A 565 14.91 30.10 10.26
C PRO A 565 14.39 28.78 10.87
N VAL A 566 13.13 28.43 10.62
CA VAL A 566 12.46 27.23 11.18
C VAL A 566 12.02 26.23 10.11
N PHE A 567 12.03 26.61 8.84
CA PHE A 567 11.49 25.78 7.76
C PHE A 567 12.17 24.41 7.65
N ALA A 568 13.49 24.35 7.85
CA ALA A 568 14.26 23.11 7.81
C ALA A 568 13.70 22.03 8.75
N ASP A 569 13.10 22.45 9.86
CA ASP A 569 12.64 21.57 10.95
C ASP A 569 11.15 21.26 10.89
N VAL A 570 10.40 21.81 9.93
CA VAL A 570 8.94 21.60 9.81
C VAL A 570 8.58 20.12 9.64
N HIS A 571 9.43 19.33 8.99
CA HIS A 571 9.18 17.89 8.79
C HIS A 571 9.31 17.06 10.10
N LYS A 572 9.96 17.60 11.14
CA LYS A 572 10.22 16.88 12.39
C LYS A 572 8.92 16.70 13.20
N PRO A 573 8.72 15.54 13.87
CA PRO A 573 7.54 15.30 14.70
C PRO A 573 7.38 16.28 15.88
N THR A 574 8.50 16.81 16.39
CA THR A 574 8.55 17.76 17.51
C THR A 574 8.32 19.21 17.09
N SER A 575 8.18 19.50 15.80
CA SER A 575 8.06 20.88 15.32
C SER A 575 6.80 21.58 15.88
N PRO A 576 6.93 22.82 16.38
CA PRO A 576 5.81 23.62 16.86
C PRO A 576 4.99 24.24 15.71
N ILE A 577 5.48 24.11 14.47
CA ILE A 577 4.81 24.66 13.28
C ILE A 577 3.61 23.80 12.92
N HIS A 578 2.45 24.43 12.85
CA HIS A 578 1.17 23.86 12.45
C HIS A 578 0.69 24.36 11.09
N MET A 579 1.22 25.49 10.61
CA MET A 579 0.84 26.09 9.34
C MET A 579 2.06 26.46 8.48
N LEU A 580 2.00 26.16 7.19
CA LEU A 580 3.03 26.48 6.21
C LEU A 580 2.41 27.18 5.00
N VAL A 581 2.98 28.30 4.56
CA VAL A 581 2.55 29.03 3.35
C VAL A 581 3.72 29.21 2.40
N GLY A 582 3.51 29.04 1.09
CA GLY A 582 4.59 29.20 0.12
C GLY A 582 4.25 28.72 -1.29
N SER A 583 5.27 28.43 -2.09
CA SER A 583 5.15 28.27 -3.55
C SER A 583 5.90 27.07 -4.12
N LYS A 584 6.52 27.20 -5.31
CA LYS A 584 7.31 26.18 -6.04
C LYS A 584 8.33 25.44 -5.16
N LYS A 585 8.91 26.09 -4.13
CA LYS A 585 9.83 25.46 -3.17
C LYS A 585 9.24 24.25 -2.43
N PHE A 586 7.91 24.13 -2.33
CA PHE A 586 7.23 22.97 -1.72
C PHE A 586 6.83 21.89 -2.71
N ILE A 587 6.79 22.25 -3.99
CA ILE A 587 6.53 21.34 -5.11
C ILE A 587 7.81 20.55 -5.43
N GLU A 588 8.99 21.07 -5.08
CA GLU A 588 10.30 20.49 -5.40
C GLU A 588 11.16 20.29 -4.14
N GLY A 589 11.58 19.06 -3.84
CA GLY A 589 12.58 18.79 -2.79
C GLY A 589 12.16 18.91 -1.33
N TRP A 590 10.86 18.88 -1.00
CA TRP A 590 10.38 18.85 0.38
C TRP A 590 9.73 17.50 0.70
N ASP A 591 10.34 16.76 1.63
CA ASP A 591 9.85 15.46 2.12
C ASP A 591 9.19 15.62 3.49
N CYS A 592 7.86 15.53 3.54
CA CYS A 592 7.08 15.73 4.75
C CYS A 592 5.84 14.85 4.76
N TRP A 593 5.70 14.00 5.78
CA TRP A 593 4.57 13.08 5.97
C TRP A 593 3.43 13.70 6.78
N ARG A 594 3.68 14.87 7.40
CA ARG A 594 2.76 15.59 8.30
C ARG A 594 1.56 16.23 7.61
N VAL A 595 1.61 16.45 6.29
CA VAL A 595 0.58 17.19 5.55
C VAL A 595 -0.79 16.51 5.70
N SER A 596 -1.77 17.20 6.26
CA SER A 596 -3.13 16.66 6.46
C SER A 596 -4.22 17.56 5.88
N SER A 597 -3.91 18.83 5.66
CA SER A 597 -4.79 19.80 5.02
C SER A 597 -4.02 20.63 4.00
N LEU A 598 -4.58 20.80 2.80
CA LEU A 598 -4.00 21.51 1.67
C LEU A 598 -4.92 22.63 1.19
N GLY A 599 -4.47 23.87 1.34
CA GLY A 599 -5.11 25.07 0.84
C GLY A 599 -4.51 25.50 -0.49
N LEU A 600 -5.32 25.49 -1.55
CA LEU A 600 -4.88 25.86 -2.89
C LEU A 600 -5.25 27.32 -3.17
N MET A 601 -4.22 28.15 -3.36
CA MET A 601 -4.30 29.55 -3.80
C MET A 601 -4.21 29.62 -5.33
N ARG A 602 -4.43 30.78 -5.97
CA ARG A 602 -4.52 30.88 -7.45
C ARG A 602 -3.37 30.13 -8.15
N MET A 603 -3.72 29.11 -8.95
CA MET A 603 -2.82 28.34 -9.82
C MET A 603 -3.46 28.23 -11.21
N GLY A 604 -2.68 28.48 -12.26
CA GLY A 604 -3.17 28.51 -13.65
C GLY A 604 -3.41 27.11 -14.23
N GLN A 605 -4.21 27.02 -15.31
CA GLN A 605 -4.47 25.75 -16.03
C GLN A 605 -3.21 25.08 -16.60
N SER A 606 -2.15 25.85 -16.85
CA SER A 606 -0.85 25.36 -17.36
C SER A 606 -0.01 24.60 -16.31
N GLU A 607 -0.39 24.61 -15.03
CA GLU A 607 0.41 24.04 -13.93
C GLU A 607 -0.01 22.62 -13.49
N GLY A 608 -0.83 21.92 -14.29
CA GLY A 608 -1.40 20.61 -13.92
C GLY A 608 -0.40 19.55 -13.42
N ALA A 609 0.83 19.52 -13.94
CA ALA A 609 1.87 18.61 -13.45
C ALA A 609 2.30 18.92 -12.01
N GLN A 610 2.39 20.19 -11.64
CA GLN A 610 2.78 20.64 -10.31
C GLN A 610 1.70 20.35 -9.26
N ILE A 611 0.43 20.52 -9.66
CA ILE A 611 -0.73 20.19 -8.83
C ILE A 611 -0.70 18.71 -8.42
N ILE A 612 -0.44 17.80 -9.37
CA ILE A 612 -0.37 16.35 -9.09
C ILE A 612 0.82 16.02 -8.19
N GLN A 613 1.97 16.68 -8.39
CA GLN A 613 3.12 16.49 -7.51
C GLN A 613 2.80 16.91 -6.07
N LEU A 614 2.17 18.07 -5.88
CA LEU A 614 1.78 18.59 -4.59
C LEU A 614 0.75 17.70 -3.91
N PHE A 615 -0.30 17.32 -4.65
CA PHE A 615 -1.32 16.40 -4.17
C PHE A 615 -0.71 15.04 -3.77
N GLY A 616 0.16 14.50 -4.63
CA GLY A 616 0.93 13.28 -4.36
C GLY A 616 1.88 13.37 -3.15
N ARG A 617 2.25 14.58 -2.70
CA ARG A 617 2.96 14.80 -1.42
C ARG A 617 2.00 14.86 -0.23
N GLY A 618 0.84 15.49 -0.41
CA GLY A 618 -0.19 15.57 0.64
C GLY A 618 -0.75 14.22 1.05
N VAL A 619 -0.95 13.32 0.08
CA VAL A 619 -1.54 11.99 0.29
C VAL A 619 -0.54 10.94 0.80
N ARG A 620 0.71 11.32 1.11
CA ARG A 620 1.69 10.38 1.65
C ARG A 620 1.27 9.87 3.02
N LEU A 621 1.41 8.56 3.22
CA LEU A 621 1.15 7.85 4.46
C LEU A 621 2.23 6.78 4.65
N GLN A 622 2.86 6.72 5.83
CA GLN A 622 3.80 5.62 6.14
C GLN A 622 3.02 4.32 6.40
N GLY A 623 1.88 4.43 7.09
CA GLY A 623 0.96 3.33 7.35
C GLY A 623 1.54 2.32 8.35
N LYS A 624 0.71 1.35 8.76
CA LYS A 624 1.13 0.32 9.70
C LYS A 624 2.29 -0.49 9.13
N ASP A 625 3.32 -0.74 9.93
CA ASP A 625 4.52 -1.51 9.56
C ASP A 625 5.22 -1.00 8.27
N ILE A 626 5.11 0.32 8.00
CA ILE A 626 5.65 0.96 6.78
C ILE A 626 5.05 0.31 5.51
N SER A 627 3.78 -0.09 5.58
CA SER A 627 3.03 -0.67 4.46
C SER A 627 2.81 0.33 3.32
N LEU A 628 2.82 1.63 3.63
CA LEU A 628 2.31 2.74 2.81
C LEU A 628 0.78 2.70 2.62
N MET A 629 0.09 1.74 3.22
CA MET A 629 -1.33 1.51 3.02
C MET A 629 -2.14 2.20 4.11
N ARG A 630 -3.32 2.68 3.72
CA ARG A 630 -4.35 3.11 4.67
C ARG A 630 -5.05 1.90 5.26
N THR A 631 -5.49 2.06 6.49
CA THR A 631 -6.08 1.01 7.31
C THR A 631 -7.34 0.42 6.68
N SER A 632 -8.09 1.23 5.91
CA SER A 632 -9.30 0.79 5.22
C SER A 632 -9.07 -0.30 4.16
N ARG A 633 -7.83 -0.50 3.69
CA ARG A 633 -7.48 -1.44 2.62
C ARG A 633 -6.59 -2.60 3.07
N TYR A 634 -5.82 -2.43 4.14
CA TYR A 634 -4.87 -3.44 4.66
C TYR A 634 -5.39 -4.19 5.92
N GLN A 635 -6.64 -3.93 6.35
CA GLN A 635 -7.37 -4.54 7.50
C GLN A 635 -6.48 -5.20 8.58
N PRO A 636 -5.69 -4.41 9.33
CA PRO A 636 -4.99 -4.92 10.49
C PRO A 636 -5.98 -5.41 11.54
N VAL A 637 -5.55 -6.29 12.44
CA VAL A 637 -6.38 -6.73 13.58
C VAL A 637 -6.80 -5.52 14.42
N ASN A 638 -8.10 -5.26 14.51
CA ASN A 638 -8.76 -4.23 15.35
C ASN A 638 -8.16 -2.81 15.23
N PRO A 639 -8.28 -2.13 14.08
CA PRO A 639 -7.85 -0.74 14.00
C PRO A 639 -8.73 0.19 14.82
N PRO A 640 -8.19 1.31 15.36
CA PRO A 640 -9.02 2.35 15.94
C PRO A 640 -10.05 2.85 14.92
N GLN A 641 -11.34 2.84 15.27
CA GLN A 641 -12.44 3.12 14.33
C GLN A 641 -12.34 4.51 13.67
N ASP A 642 -11.78 5.48 14.38
CA ASP A 642 -11.61 6.88 13.99
C ASP A 642 -10.29 7.18 13.26
N ILE A 643 -9.40 6.19 13.07
CA ILE A 643 -8.09 6.41 12.46
C ILE A 643 -8.17 6.97 11.04
N HIS A 644 -9.26 6.66 10.32
CA HIS A 644 -9.47 7.11 8.95
C HIS A 644 -9.47 8.65 8.80
N PHE A 645 -9.84 9.39 9.86
CA PHE A 645 -9.74 10.86 9.84
C PHE A 645 -8.28 11.34 9.74
N LEU A 646 -7.34 10.65 10.38
CA LEU A 646 -5.90 10.96 10.31
C LEU A 646 -5.24 10.40 9.03
N GLU A 647 -5.87 9.41 8.40
CA GLU A 647 -5.49 8.89 7.09
C GLU A 647 -6.19 9.60 5.93
N THR A 648 -6.75 10.80 6.16
CA THR A 648 -7.43 11.61 5.11
C THR A 648 -6.73 12.95 4.91
N LEU A 649 -6.48 13.32 3.64
CA LEU A 649 -6.03 14.65 3.22
C LEU A 649 -7.23 15.55 2.92
N ASN A 650 -7.40 16.63 3.67
CA ASN A 650 -8.38 17.67 3.36
C ASN A 650 -7.83 18.62 2.29
N VAL A 651 -8.56 18.88 1.22
CA VAL A 651 -8.20 19.81 0.15
C VAL A 651 -9.28 20.88 0.04
N PHE A 652 -8.89 22.15 0.04
CA PHE A 652 -9.82 23.27 -0.06
C PHE A 652 -9.24 24.36 -0.95
N GLY A 653 -10.08 24.97 -1.78
CA GLY A 653 -9.72 26.11 -2.61
C GLY A 653 -9.98 27.42 -1.88
N VAL A 654 -9.04 28.36 -1.95
CA VAL A 654 -9.25 29.74 -1.46
C VAL A 654 -10.16 30.55 -2.42
N GLN A 655 -10.29 30.08 -3.67
CA GLN A 655 -11.20 30.59 -4.71
C GLN A 655 -11.94 29.44 -5.42
N ALA A 656 -13.18 29.69 -5.85
CA ALA A 656 -14.10 28.67 -6.39
C ALA A 656 -13.70 28.11 -7.77
N ASP A 657 -13.22 28.96 -8.69
CA ASP A 657 -12.92 28.55 -10.08
C ASP A 657 -11.81 27.49 -10.18
N PHE A 658 -10.92 27.48 -9.19
CA PHE A 658 -9.81 26.54 -9.14
C PHE A 658 -10.24 25.12 -8.75
N MET A 659 -11.27 24.95 -7.90
CA MET A 659 -11.73 23.63 -7.47
C MET A 659 -12.43 22.83 -8.57
N ALA A 660 -13.12 23.52 -9.49
CA ALA A 660 -13.64 22.90 -10.70
C ALA A 660 -12.50 22.35 -11.57
N THR A 661 -11.48 23.17 -11.81
CA THR A 661 -10.30 22.79 -12.59
C THR A 661 -9.55 21.61 -11.95
N PHE A 662 -9.35 21.63 -10.62
CA PHE A 662 -8.71 20.53 -9.89
C PHE A 662 -9.49 19.22 -9.99
N ARG A 663 -10.83 19.28 -9.94
CA ARG A 663 -11.70 18.12 -10.10
C ARG A 663 -11.60 17.53 -11.51
N ASP A 664 -11.72 18.37 -12.54
CA ASP A 664 -11.56 17.96 -13.94
C ASP A 664 -10.20 17.26 -14.15
N PHE A 665 -9.16 17.74 -13.47
CA PHE A 665 -7.84 17.10 -13.49
C PHE A 665 -7.83 15.72 -12.83
N LEU A 666 -8.44 15.54 -11.65
CA LEU A 666 -8.55 14.23 -10.99
C LEU A 666 -9.35 13.23 -11.82
N GLU A 667 -10.48 13.65 -12.37
CA GLU A 667 -11.30 12.84 -13.27
C GLU A 667 -10.51 12.41 -14.51
N SER A 668 -9.74 13.34 -15.09
CA SER A 668 -8.88 13.02 -16.25
C SER A 668 -7.81 11.97 -15.93
N GLU A 669 -7.40 11.84 -14.66
CA GLU A 669 -6.48 10.81 -14.19
C GLU A 669 -7.17 9.46 -13.88
N GLY A 670 -8.50 9.40 -13.95
CA GLY A 670 -9.28 8.24 -13.55
C GLY A 670 -9.34 8.07 -12.03
N LEU A 671 -9.24 9.18 -11.29
CA LEU A 671 -9.49 9.23 -9.86
C LEU A 671 -10.93 9.63 -9.61
N PRO A 672 -11.56 9.16 -8.52
CA PRO A 672 -12.90 9.59 -8.17
C PRO A 672 -12.94 11.11 -8.04
N PRO A 673 -13.87 11.79 -8.73
CA PRO A 673 -14.29 13.11 -8.31
C PRO A 673 -14.90 12.89 -6.94
N ASN A 674 -14.21 13.39 -5.92
CA ASN A 674 -14.54 13.13 -4.53
C ASN A 674 -15.73 13.99 -4.10
N ASP A 675 -16.81 13.89 -4.86
CA ASP A 675 -18.15 14.23 -4.45
C ASP A 675 -18.51 13.22 -3.36
N ALA A 676 -19.06 13.74 -2.25
CA ALA A 676 -19.27 13.00 -1.02
C ALA A 676 -19.67 11.54 -1.30
N PRO A 677 -18.87 10.54 -0.86
CA PRO A 677 -19.18 9.15 -1.14
C PRO A 677 -20.62 8.89 -0.71
N HIS A 678 -21.35 8.17 -1.54
CA HIS A 678 -22.68 7.76 -1.16
C HIS A 678 -22.54 6.72 -0.05
N VAL A 679 -22.91 7.11 1.16
CA VAL A 679 -22.91 6.25 2.34
C VAL A 679 -24.35 5.87 2.64
N GLU A 680 -24.62 4.58 2.59
CA GLU A 680 -25.87 3.99 3.04
C GLU A 680 -25.64 3.24 4.33
N GLU A 681 -26.53 3.44 5.30
CA GLU A 681 -26.47 2.74 6.57
C GLU A 681 -27.46 1.56 6.60
N ILE A 682 -26.99 0.43 7.12
CA ILE A 682 -27.81 -0.74 7.44
C ILE A 682 -27.56 -1.09 8.90
N LYS A 683 -28.58 -1.01 9.75
CA LYS A 683 -28.44 -1.26 11.19
C LYS A 683 -28.06 -2.72 11.45
N LEU A 684 -27.09 -2.92 12.34
CA LEU A 684 -26.75 -4.22 12.92
C LEU A 684 -27.63 -4.45 14.14
N ASN A 685 -28.44 -5.50 14.10
CA ASN A 685 -29.30 -5.88 15.21
C ASN A 685 -28.77 -7.15 15.83
N VAL A 686 -28.56 -7.13 17.14
CA VAL A 686 -28.38 -8.36 17.91
C VAL A 686 -29.76 -9.02 18.01
N THR A 687 -29.88 -10.22 17.46
CA THR A 687 -31.16 -10.90 17.22
C THR A 687 -31.58 -11.81 18.38
N HIS A 688 -30.67 -12.13 19.30
CA HIS A 688 -30.91 -13.10 20.37
C HIS A 688 -30.88 -12.50 21.76
N ASP A 689 -31.76 -13.02 22.62
CA ASP A 689 -31.70 -12.81 24.07
C ASP A 689 -30.61 -13.73 24.66
N PHE A 690 -29.64 -13.15 25.38
CA PHE A 690 -28.47 -13.84 25.95
C PHE A 690 -28.81 -14.78 27.13
N GLY A 691 -30.09 -15.03 27.38
CA GLY A 691 -30.57 -16.03 28.35
C GLY A 691 -30.20 -17.49 28.07
N GLN A 692 -29.52 -17.79 26.96
CA GLN A 692 -29.20 -19.16 26.51
C GLN A 692 -27.90 -19.77 27.05
N LYS A 693 -27.23 -19.10 27.99
CA LYS A 693 -26.01 -19.59 28.67
C LYS A 693 -24.92 -20.15 27.71
N LEU A 694 -24.82 -19.61 26.49
CA LEU A 694 -23.78 -20.03 25.53
C LEU A 694 -22.39 -19.82 26.12
N LYS A 695 -21.53 -20.83 26.08
CA LYS A 695 -20.15 -20.73 26.56
C LYS A 695 -19.22 -20.40 25.39
N ILE A 696 -18.21 -19.55 25.62
CA ILE A 696 -17.18 -19.20 24.65
C ILE A 696 -15.79 -19.38 25.26
N LEU A 697 -14.85 -19.86 24.45
CA LEU A 697 -13.46 -20.09 24.86
C LEU A 697 -12.68 -18.77 24.84
N ARG A 698 -11.98 -18.45 25.92
CA ARG A 698 -11.08 -17.28 25.97
C ARG A 698 -9.85 -17.51 26.85
N SER A 699 -8.88 -16.62 26.70
CA SER A 699 -7.74 -16.51 27.63
C SER A 699 -8.17 -15.84 28.93
N LYS A 700 -7.69 -16.34 30.07
CA LYS A 700 -7.94 -15.79 31.40
C LYS A 700 -7.44 -14.35 31.49
N PHE A 701 -8.09 -13.60 32.37
CA PHE A 701 -7.65 -12.26 32.73
C PHE A 701 -6.59 -12.33 33.83
N ARG A 702 -5.58 -11.47 33.71
CA ARG A 702 -4.61 -11.23 34.75
C ARG A 702 -5.26 -10.48 35.91
N LYS A 703 -4.94 -10.88 37.14
CA LYS A 703 -5.49 -10.25 38.36
C LYS A 703 -4.98 -8.83 38.59
N ASP A 704 -3.77 -8.51 38.12
CA ASP A 704 -3.09 -7.24 38.37
C ASP A 704 -3.44 -6.16 37.35
N THR A 705 -3.48 -6.50 36.06
CA THR A 705 -3.69 -5.51 34.97
C THR A 705 -5.11 -5.52 34.40
N GLN A 706 -5.94 -6.52 34.73
CA GLN A 706 -7.23 -6.76 34.08
C GLN A 706 -7.11 -6.89 32.55
N GLU A 707 -5.95 -7.35 32.06
CA GLU A 707 -5.72 -7.69 30.65
C GLU A 707 -5.74 -9.21 30.45
N GLN A 708 -6.14 -9.68 29.26
CA GLN A 708 -6.05 -11.09 28.90
C GLN A 708 -4.58 -11.55 28.80
N TYR A 709 -4.29 -12.81 29.16
CA TYR A 709 -2.95 -13.38 28.94
C TYR A 709 -2.63 -13.45 27.44
N ASP A 710 -1.40 -13.05 27.09
CA ASP A 710 -0.87 -12.92 25.73
C ASP A 710 0.59 -13.40 25.77
N PHE A 711 0.97 -14.32 24.89
CA PHE A 711 2.31 -14.92 24.93
C PHE A 711 3.40 -13.92 24.55
N ARG A 712 3.15 -12.99 23.62
CA ARG A 712 4.16 -12.02 23.19
C ARG A 712 4.51 -11.04 24.31
N LYS A 713 3.48 -10.56 25.02
CA LYS A 713 3.64 -9.60 26.12
C LYS A 713 4.04 -10.26 27.43
N HIS A 714 3.51 -11.45 27.72
CA HIS A 714 3.54 -12.04 29.06
C HIS A 714 4.24 -13.41 29.11
N GLY A 715 4.59 -13.99 27.97
CA GLY A 715 5.24 -15.28 27.85
C GLY A 715 6.74 -15.23 28.19
N PRO A 716 7.33 -16.37 28.60
CA PRO A 716 8.76 -16.45 28.86
C PRO A 716 9.57 -16.25 27.58
N ILE A 717 10.81 -15.81 27.75
CA ILE A 717 11.81 -15.81 26.69
C ILE A 717 12.48 -17.19 26.68
N VAL A 718 12.60 -17.81 25.49
CA VAL A 718 13.10 -19.18 25.33
C VAL A 718 14.25 -19.21 24.32
N ASP A 719 15.32 -19.96 24.61
CA ASP A 719 16.41 -20.18 23.65
C ASP A 719 16.03 -21.22 22.58
N LEU A 720 16.31 -20.92 21.31
CA LEU A 720 16.16 -21.89 20.23
C LEU A 720 17.15 -23.05 20.42
N SER A 721 16.63 -24.25 20.65
CA SER A 721 17.40 -25.47 20.90
C SER A 721 16.56 -26.70 20.56
N ILE A 722 17.19 -27.87 20.45
CA ILE A 722 16.49 -29.14 20.17
C ILE A 722 15.43 -29.43 21.23
N ASP A 723 15.71 -29.19 22.51
CA ASP A 723 14.77 -29.42 23.61
C ASP A 723 13.56 -28.46 23.61
N ALA A 724 13.71 -27.30 22.95
CA ALA A 724 12.63 -26.33 22.80
C ALA A 724 11.71 -26.65 21.59
N LEU A 725 12.13 -27.54 20.69
CA LEU A 725 11.33 -27.99 19.56
C LEU A 725 10.16 -28.88 20.01
N PRO A 726 9.05 -28.91 19.25
CA PRO A 726 7.95 -29.83 19.53
C PRO A 726 8.44 -31.29 19.61
N PRO A 727 8.03 -32.08 20.62
CA PRO A 727 8.42 -33.49 20.72
C PRO A 727 8.02 -34.34 19.50
N GLY A 728 6.93 -33.97 18.81
CA GLY A 728 6.50 -34.64 17.57
C GLY A 728 7.47 -34.47 16.39
N MET A 729 8.35 -33.47 16.45
CA MET A 729 9.41 -33.27 15.45
C MET A 729 10.60 -34.20 15.72
N THR A 730 11.00 -34.38 16.97
CA THR A 730 12.24 -35.07 17.36
C THR A 730 12.06 -36.55 17.72
N LYS A 731 10.83 -37.02 18.00
CA LYS A 731 10.53 -38.40 18.41
C LYS A 731 9.84 -39.24 17.33
N GLY A 732 10.21 -39.05 16.06
CA GLY A 732 9.82 -39.95 14.97
C GLY A 732 8.38 -39.85 14.47
N ALA A 733 7.63 -38.80 14.82
CA ALA A 733 6.28 -38.58 14.30
C ALA A 733 6.30 -37.90 12.92
N MET A 734 6.66 -36.61 12.83
CA MET A 734 6.60 -35.84 11.58
C MET A 734 7.77 -34.85 11.46
N PRO A 735 8.89 -35.22 10.81
CA PRO A 735 10.03 -34.32 10.63
C PRO A 735 9.75 -33.23 9.59
N LEU A 736 10.44 -32.09 9.69
CA LEU A 736 10.38 -31.02 8.70
C LEU A 736 11.05 -31.46 7.39
N VAL A 737 10.33 -31.43 6.27
CA VAL A 737 10.87 -31.82 4.95
C VAL A 737 11.17 -30.58 4.11
N VAL A 738 12.41 -30.48 3.61
CA VAL A 738 12.82 -29.48 2.61
C VAL A 738 13.05 -30.17 1.28
N ASP A 739 12.25 -29.81 0.27
CA ASP A 739 12.30 -30.39 -1.06
C ASP A 739 12.81 -29.37 -2.11
N ARG A 740 13.77 -29.81 -2.93
CA ARG A 740 14.43 -29.03 -4.00
C ARG A 740 14.23 -29.62 -5.39
N PHE A 741 13.32 -30.58 -5.59
CA PHE A 741 12.98 -31.08 -6.92
C PHE A 741 12.00 -30.15 -7.67
N PRO A 742 12.13 -29.95 -9.00
CA PRO A 742 11.25 -29.06 -9.77
C PRO A 742 9.80 -29.56 -9.84
N ARG A 743 8.83 -28.76 -9.36
CA ARG A 743 7.40 -29.11 -9.28
C ARG A 743 6.64 -29.10 -10.62
N LEU A 744 7.17 -28.42 -11.65
CA LEU A 744 6.44 -28.13 -12.90
C LEU A 744 6.49 -29.25 -13.96
N GLN A 745 7.42 -30.21 -13.88
CA GLN A 745 7.53 -31.28 -14.88
C GLN A 745 6.54 -32.46 -14.67
N MET A 746 5.91 -32.58 -13.49
CA MET A 746 5.07 -33.73 -13.16
C MET A 746 3.58 -33.55 -13.49
N LEU A 747 3.05 -32.31 -13.41
CA LEU A 747 1.65 -32.04 -13.77
C LEU A 747 1.38 -32.26 -15.26
N GLN A 748 2.31 -31.82 -16.13
CA GLN A 748 2.20 -32.04 -17.58
C GLN A 748 2.31 -33.52 -17.97
N ALA A 749 3.09 -34.33 -17.27
CA ALA A 749 3.19 -35.77 -17.57
C ALA A 749 1.88 -36.50 -17.23
N THR A 750 1.22 -36.11 -16.13
CA THR A 750 0.00 -36.77 -15.66
C THR A 750 -1.20 -36.43 -16.56
N GLU A 751 -1.31 -35.19 -17.03
CA GLU A 751 -2.37 -34.77 -17.96
C GLU A 751 -2.19 -35.32 -19.39
N VAL A 752 -0.95 -35.55 -19.83
CA VAL A 752 -0.67 -35.97 -21.23
C VAL A 752 -0.57 -37.49 -21.38
N THR A 753 -0.17 -38.25 -20.35
CA THR A 753 0.15 -39.68 -20.51
C THR A 753 -0.68 -40.64 -19.66
N GLY A 754 -1.48 -40.15 -18.69
CA GLY A 754 -2.33 -41.01 -17.85
C GLY A 754 -1.57 -42.06 -17.02
N GLN A 755 -0.24 -41.99 -16.97
CA GLN A 755 0.61 -42.85 -16.16
C GLN A 755 1.14 -42.05 -14.97
N THR A 756 0.94 -42.57 -13.77
CA THR A 756 1.69 -42.16 -12.58
C THR A 756 3.18 -42.44 -12.85
N PRO A 757 4.06 -41.43 -12.85
CA PRO A 757 5.49 -41.69 -12.93
C PRO A 757 5.87 -42.59 -11.75
N GLU A 758 6.60 -43.68 -12.00
CA GLU A 758 7.24 -44.45 -10.93
C GLU A 758 8.05 -43.45 -10.09
N ALA A 759 7.74 -43.38 -8.79
CA ALA A 759 8.48 -42.55 -7.86
C ALA A 759 9.94 -43.00 -7.89
N MET A 760 10.81 -42.23 -8.54
CA MET A 760 12.26 -42.41 -8.40
C MET A 760 12.54 -42.36 -6.90
N ALA A 761 13.05 -43.45 -6.35
CA ALA A 761 13.39 -43.55 -4.93
C ALA A 761 14.42 -42.46 -4.61
N ASN A 762 13.97 -41.36 -4.01
CA ASN A 762 14.80 -40.24 -3.61
C ASN A 762 15.14 -40.42 -2.11
N PRO A 763 16.31 -41.01 -1.76
CA PRO A 763 16.64 -41.21 -0.37
C PRO A 763 16.82 -39.86 0.35
N PRO A 764 16.28 -39.70 1.57
CA PRO A 764 16.47 -38.49 2.34
C PRO A 764 17.95 -38.27 2.65
N ARG A 765 18.37 -37.00 2.62
CA ARG A 765 19.74 -36.58 2.93
C ARG A 765 19.77 -35.76 4.20
N TYR A 766 20.94 -35.73 4.83
CA TYR A 766 21.21 -35.05 6.09
C TYR A 766 22.56 -34.36 6.02
N PHE A 767 22.73 -33.26 6.76
CA PHE A 767 24.01 -32.57 6.83
C PHE A 767 25.07 -33.46 7.50
N ASP A 768 26.21 -33.60 6.83
CA ASP A 768 27.40 -34.25 7.39
C ASP A 768 28.44 -33.22 7.82
N ASN A 769 29.47 -33.67 8.54
CA ASN A 769 30.53 -32.79 9.06
C ASN A 769 31.21 -31.96 7.97
N LEU A 770 31.36 -32.52 6.75
CA LEU A 770 31.91 -31.78 5.62
C LEU A 770 31.05 -30.57 5.29
N ARG A 771 29.76 -30.77 4.99
CA ARG A 771 28.88 -29.65 4.59
C ARG A 771 28.71 -28.64 5.71
N LEU A 772 28.57 -29.08 6.95
CA LEU A 772 28.47 -28.20 8.13
C LEU A 772 29.71 -27.31 8.31
N SER A 773 30.90 -27.84 8.01
CA SER A 773 32.15 -27.06 8.09
C SER A 773 32.26 -25.97 7.01
N MET A 774 31.51 -26.10 5.90
CA MET A 774 31.55 -25.18 4.77
C MET A 774 30.48 -24.09 4.85
N LEU A 775 29.45 -24.24 5.69
CA LEU A 775 28.39 -23.25 5.86
C LEU A 775 28.92 -21.97 6.48
N ASP A 776 28.40 -20.83 6.01
CA ASP A 776 28.64 -19.53 6.63
C ASP A 776 27.66 -19.34 7.80
N TRP A 777 28.13 -19.69 9.00
CA TRP A 777 27.33 -19.69 10.22
C TRP A 777 26.92 -18.30 10.70
N ASP A 778 27.81 -17.32 10.54
CA ASP A 778 27.50 -15.93 10.88
C ASP A 778 26.35 -15.42 10.01
N ARG A 779 26.42 -15.70 8.70
CA ARG A 779 25.35 -15.36 7.77
C ARG A 779 24.04 -16.08 8.08
N LEU A 780 24.07 -17.38 8.40
CA LEU A 780 22.86 -18.10 8.83
C LEU A 780 22.24 -17.46 10.07
N TRP A 781 23.06 -17.08 11.05
CA TRP A 781 22.58 -16.43 12.26
C TRP A 781 21.93 -15.08 11.98
N PHE A 782 22.57 -14.22 11.16
CA PHE A 782 22.00 -12.93 10.78
C PHE A 782 20.71 -13.08 9.98
N ASP A 783 20.67 -14.01 9.02
CA ASP A 783 19.48 -14.26 8.19
C ASP A 783 18.33 -14.83 9.03
N LEU A 784 18.62 -15.69 10.02
CA LEU A 784 17.60 -16.24 10.93
C LEU A 784 17.09 -15.19 11.94
N GLU A 785 17.96 -14.34 12.49
CA GLU A 785 17.55 -13.20 13.33
C GLU A 785 16.69 -12.19 12.57
N ARG A 786 17.02 -11.95 11.30
CA ARG A 786 16.22 -11.13 10.39
C ARG A 786 14.82 -11.73 10.21
N PHE A 787 14.75 -13.03 9.91
CA PHE A 787 13.49 -13.76 9.76
C PHE A 787 12.64 -13.72 11.05
N ARG A 788 13.27 -13.92 12.22
CA ARG A 788 12.62 -13.80 13.54
C ARG A 788 11.90 -12.47 13.74
N ARG A 789 12.59 -11.37 13.43
CA ARG A 789 12.05 -9.99 13.59
C ARG A 789 10.92 -9.71 12.61
N GLN A 790 11.08 -10.14 11.35
CA GLN A 790 10.05 -9.97 10.31
C GLN A 790 8.76 -10.73 10.65
N ARG A 791 8.87 -11.88 11.34
CA ARG A 791 7.72 -12.70 11.77
C ARG A 791 7.20 -12.39 13.18
N HIS A 792 7.76 -11.39 13.88
CA HIS A 792 7.40 -11.03 15.27
C HIS A 792 7.45 -12.23 16.24
N LEU A 793 8.54 -13.00 16.17
CA LEU A 793 8.81 -14.17 17.01
C LEU A 793 9.67 -13.77 18.23
N ASP A 794 9.32 -12.65 18.87
CA ASP A 794 10.20 -11.91 19.79
C ASP A 794 10.60 -12.68 21.05
N ASN A 795 9.77 -13.64 21.48
CA ASN A 795 10.01 -14.47 22.67
C ASN A 795 11.05 -15.57 22.48
N ILE A 796 11.55 -15.80 21.26
CA ILE A 796 12.63 -16.78 21.02
C ILE A 796 13.96 -16.06 20.86
N ILE A 797 15.02 -16.53 21.53
CA ILE A 797 16.39 -16.05 21.35
C ILE A 797 17.17 -17.02 20.48
N ILE A 798 17.89 -16.50 19.49
CA ILE A 798 18.77 -17.28 18.63
C ILE A 798 20.22 -17.07 19.09
N LYS A 799 20.83 -18.08 19.72
CA LYS A 799 22.26 -18.07 20.05
C LYS A 799 23.07 -18.63 18.88
N ALA A 800 24.12 -17.93 18.44
CA ALA A 800 24.93 -18.34 17.29
C ALA A 800 25.49 -19.77 17.41
N GLY A 801 25.97 -20.15 18.61
CA GLY A 801 26.50 -21.49 18.87
C GLY A 801 25.47 -22.62 18.85
N ALA A 802 24.16 -22.32 18.91
CA ALA A 802 23.10 -23.33 18.94
C ALA A 802 22.67 -23.80 17.53
N LEU A 803 22.98 -23.03 16.47
CA LEU A 803 22.56 -23.35 15.10
C LEU A 803 23.24 -24.62 14.58
N ARG A 804 24.50 -24.81 14.94
CA ARG A 804 25.29 -25.96 14.51
C ARG A 804 24.77 -27.25 15.12
N SER A 805 24.53 -27.28 16.42
CA SER A 805 24.00 -28.47 17.11
C SER A 805 22.61 -28.87 16.60
N LEU A 806 21.78 -27.90 16.18
CA LEU A 806 20.48 -28.17 15.56
C LEU A 806 20.62 -28.95 14.24
N LEU A 807 21.52 -28.53 13.34
CA LEU A 807 21.69 -29.20 12.04
C LEU A 807 22.49 -30.50 12.13
N GLU A 808 23.35 -30.65 13.14
CA GLU A 808 24.07 -31.90 13.45
C GLU A 808 23.14 -33.05 13.87
N THR A 809 21.96 -32.74 14.41
CA THR A 809 21.00 -33.75 14.89
C THR A 809 19.86 -33.91 13.88
N PRO A 810 19.86 -34.98 13.05
CA PRO A 810 18.91 -35.15 11.94
C PRO A 810 17.49 -35.58 12.37
N ASP A 811 17.26 -35.79 13.67
CA ASP A 811 16.02 -36.39 14.20
C ASP A 811 14.75 -35.61 13.84
N TRP A 812 14.88 -34.32 13.51
CA TRP A 812 13.76 -33.42 13.27
C TRP A 812 13.53 -33.00 11.83
N TYR A 813 14.40 -33.37 10.88
CA TYR A 813 14.27 -32.93 9.50
C TYR A 813 14.63 -33.97 8.44
N ARG A 814 14.23 -33.75 7.19
CA ARG A 814 14.65 -34.54 6.01
C ARG A 814 14.90 -33.61 4.82
N ILE A 815 15.93 -33.88 4.04
CA ILE A 815 16.26 -33.09 2.84
C ILE A 815 16.07 -33.96 1.59
N LEU A 816 15.20 -33.51 0.69
CA LEU A 816 15.01 -34.09 -0.64
C LEU A 816 15.64 -33.14 -1.67
N VAL A 817 16.74 -33.57 -2.27
CA VAL A 817 17.55 -32.70 -3.14
C VAL A 817 18.23 -33.51 -4.24
N PRO A 818 18.27 -33.00 -5.49
CA PRO A 818 18.96 -33.68 -6.58
C PRO A 818 20.42 -34.00 -6.23
N ALA A 819 20.89 -35.18 -6.65
CA ALA A 819 22.24 -35.67 -6.32
C ALA A 819 23.35 -34.69 -6.72
N HIS A 820 23.19 -34.01 -7.86
CA HIS A 820 24.15 -33.04 -8.37
C HIS A 820 24.20 -31.74 -7.54
N TRP A 821 23.13 -31.33 -6.85
CA TRP A 821 23.14 -30.19 -5.90
C TRP A 821 23.71 -30.58 -4.54
N TRP A 822 23.64 -31.85 -4.17
CA TRP A 822 24.24 -32.34 -2.93
C TRP A 822 25.73 -32.71 -3.07
N ALA A 823 26.21 -32.91 -4.30
CA ALA A 823 27.60 -33.29 -4.56
C ALA A 823 28.59 -32.25 -4.01
N PRO A 824 29.69 -32.66 -3.35
CA PRO A 824 30.63 -31.76 -2.70
C PRO A 824 31.36 -30.89 -3.72
N SER A 825 30.88 -29.65 -3.90
CA SER A 825 31.40 -28.68 -4.87
C SER A 825 31.19 -27.26 -4.35
N MET A 826 32.15 -26.37 -4.60
CA MET A 826 32.04 -24.95 -4.23
C MET A 826 30.86 -24.26 -4.92
N ALA A 827 30.48 -24.69 -6.13
CA ALA A 827 29.31 -24.17 -6.83
C ALA A 827 27.99 -24.51 -6.10
N ASN A 828 27.99 -25.57 -5.30
CA ASN A 828 26.82 -26.05 -4.57
C ASN A 828 26.68 -25.47 -3.16
N LEU A 829 27.69 -24.75 -2.65
CA LEU A 829 27.67 -24.16 -1.31
C LEU A 829 26.43 -23.29 -1.09
N ARG A 830 26.05 -22.51 -2.11
CA ARG A 830 24.83 -21.67 -2.08
C ARG A 830 23.55 -22.47 -1.85
N HIS A 831 23.47 -23.68 -2.40
CA HIS A 831 22.30 -24.54 -2.27
C HIS A 831 22.23 -25.11 -0.85
N TRP A 832 23.35 -25.55 -0.28
CA TRP A 832 23.41 -26.02 1.10
C TRP A 832 23.10 -24.91 2.09
N GLN A 833 23.64 -23.70 1.87
CA GLN A 833 23.35 -22.52 2.68
C GLN A 833 21.85 -22.20 2.69
N SER A 834 21.20 -22.22 1.53
CA SER A 834 19.75 -22.00 1.43
C SER A 834 18.94 -23.09 2.15
N ILE A 835 19.30 -24.36 2.00
CA ILE A 835 18.61 -25.47 2.66
C ILE A 835 18.75 -25.35 4.19
N ALA A 836 19.96 -25.06 4.68
CA ALA A 836 20.22 -24.85 6.10
C ALA A 836 19.36 -23.71 6.67
N LEU A 837 19.30 -22.58 5.98
CA LEU A 837 18.47 -21.44 6.38
C LEU A 837 16.98 -21.83 6.44
N GLU A 838 16.46 -22.51 5.42
CA GLU A 838 15.06 -22.93 5.40
C GLU A 838 14.71 -23.87 6.57
N LEU A 839 15.57 -24.85 6.85
CA LEU A 839 15.40 -25.75 7.98
C LEU A 839 15.35 -24.98 9.30
N LEU A 840 16.30 -24.08 9.51
CA LEU A 840 16.37 -23.27 10.73
C LEU A 840 15.17 -22.32 10.88
N CYS A 841 14.70 -21.71 9.80
CA CYS A 841 13.48 -20.89 9.81
C CYS A 841 12.26 -21.73 10.21
N GLY A 842 12.10 -22.92 9.61
CA GLY A 842 11.01 -23.84 9.96
C GLY A 842 11.07 -24.31 11.42
N ALA A 843 12.27 -24.63 11.92
CA ALA A 843 12.49 -24.97 13.33
C ALA A 843 12.11 -23.82 14.27
N LEU A 844 12.48 -22.59 13.92
CA LEU A 844 12.17 -21.40 14.71
C LEU A 844 10.66 -21.16 14.82
N GLU A 845 9.93 -21.23 13.71
CA GLU A 845 8.46 -21.07 13.72
C GLU A 845 7.79 -22.15 14.58
N ARG A 846 8.19 -23.41 14.40
CA ARG A 846 7.66 -24.54 15.18
C ARG A 846 7.97 -24.42 16.67
N CYS A 847 9.18 -23.98 17.02
CA CYS A 847 9.56 -23.68 18.39
C CYS A 847 8.65 -22.60 18.99
N PHE A 848 8.49 -21.46 18.30
CA PHE A 848 7.66 -20.36 18.80
C PHE A 848 6.21 -20.80 19.05
N ASN A 849 5.60 -21.49 18.08
CA ASN A 849 4.23 -22.00 18.17
C ASN A 849 4.07 -22.98 19.33
N HIS A 850 5.01 -23.91 19.49
CA HIS A 850 5.01 -24.86 20.59
C HIS A 850 5.08 -24.18 21.97
N GLN A 851 5.99 -23.21 22.14
CA GLN A 851 6.14 -22.48 23.41
C GLN A 851 4.92 -21.59 23.70
N LYS A 852 4.36 -20.97 22.67
CA LYS A 852 3.13 -20.17 22.76
C LYS A 852 1.97 -21.00 23.28
N ARG A 853 1.76 -22.19 22.71
CA ARG A 853 0.72 -23.14 23.14
C ARG A 853 0.94 -23.60 24.58
N LYS A 854 2.15 -24.06 24.90
CA LYS A 854 2.55 -24.48 26.25
C LYS A 854 2.25 -23.39 27.31
N TYR A 855 2.37 -22.12 26.93
CA TYR A 855 2.02 -21.00 27.78
C TYR A 855 0.51 -20.71 27.83
N LEU A 856 -0.19 -20.69 26.71
CA LEU A 856 -1.59 -20.23 26.68
C LEU A 856 -2.57 -21.28 27.17
N ASP A 857 -2.36 -22.57 26.86
CA ASP A 857 -3.35 -23.60 27.17
C ASP A 857 -3.77 -23.67 28.66
N PRO A 858 -2.85 -23.62 29.66
CA PRO A 858 -3.26 -23.68 31.08
C PRO A 858 -4.04 -22.44 31.53
N ARG A 859 -4.01 -21.39 30.70
CA ARG A 859 -4.60 -20.08 30.95
C ARG A 859 -5.88 -19.87 30.13
N MET A 860 -6.40 -20.91 29.47
CA MET A 860 -7.70 -20.84 28.79
C MET A 860 -8.84 -21.14 29.80
N GLU A 861 -10.01 -20.56 29.54
CA GLU A 861 -11.24 -20.78 30.28
C GLU A 861 -12.46 -20.70 29.36
N LEU A 862 -13.54 -21.40 29.73
CA LEU A 862 -14.86 -21.23 29.14
C LEU A 862 -15.66 -20.24 29.99
N VAL A 863 -16.25 -19.24 29.35
CA VAL A 863 -17.10 -18.24 30.03
C VAL A 863 -18.41 -18.07 29.30
N LEU A 864 -19.43 -17.58 30.00
CA LEU A 864 -20.70 -17.26 29.37
C LEU A 864 -20.54 -16.06 28.41
N LEU A 865 -21.13 -16.19 27.23
CA LEU A 865 -21.24 -15.13 26.24
C LEU A 865 -22.30 -14.12 26.71
N THR A 866 -21.88 -12.89 26.98
CA THR A 866 -22.77 -11.78 27.39
C THR A 866 -22.89 -10.74 26.28
N ARG A 867 -23.89 -9.83 26.39
CA ARG A 867 -24.15 -8.78 25.40
C ARG A 867 -22.97 -7.82 25.22
N GLU A 868 -22.17 -7.64 26.26
CA GLU A 868 -21.00 -6.76 26.30
C GLU A 868 -19.76 -7.41 25.68
N HIS A 869 -19.86 -8.64 25.15
CA HIS A 869 -18.73 -9.33 24.55
C HIS A 869 -18.25 -8.60 23.29
N GLU A 870 -16.93 -8.43 23.15
CA GLU A 870 -16.29 -7.67 22.05
C GLU A 870 -16.54 -8.23 20.63
N ASN A 871 -17.13 -9.43 20.52
CA ASN A 871 -17.48 -10.06 19.23
C ASN A 871 -18.91 -9.72 18.77
N LEU A 872 -19.68 -9.02 19.61
CA LEU A 872 -21.06 -8.64 19.31
C LEU A 872 -21.12 -7.13 19.00
N PRO A 873 -21.97 -6.72 18.04
CA PRO A 873 -22.19 -5.31 17.78
C PRO A 873 -22.89 -4.63 18.96
N GLY A 874 -22.54 -3.36 19.24
CA GLY A 874 -23.26 -2.52 20.21
C GLY A 874 -24.65 -2.09 19.71
N ASP A 875 -25.48 -1.54 20.60
CA ASP A 875 -26.90 -1.26 20.33
C ASP A 875 -27.18 -0.27 19.18
N ASP A 876 -26.20 0.60 18.88
CA ASP A 876 -26.23 1.59 17.81
C ASP A 876 -25.29 1.23 16.64
N ALA A 877 -24.82 -0.02 16.56
CA ALA A 877 -23.94 -0.43 15.47
C ALA A 877 -24.69 -0.47 14.13
N SER A 878 -24.02 -0.01 13.08
CA SER A 878 -24.51 -0.10 11.70
C SER A 878 -23.37 -0.45 10.76
N TYR A 879 -23.72 -1.10 9.66
CA TYR A 879 -22.88 -1.13 8.48
C TYR A 879 -22.98 0.20 7.74
N GLN A 880 -21.84 0.76 7.37
CA GLN A 880 -21.69 1.82 6.40
C GLN A 880 -21.26 1.19 5.07
N LEU A 881 -22.13 1.28 4.07
CA LEU A 881 -21.86 0.88 2.70
C LEU A 881 -21.44 2.13 1.93
N ILE A 882 -20.16 2.23 1.63
CA ILE A 882 -19.51 3.41 1.07
C ILE A 882 -19.21 3.13 -0.40
N VAL A 883 -19.82 3.90 -1.29
CA VAL A 883 -19.57 3.87 -2.74
C VAL A 883 -19.28 5.26 -3.28
N GLU A 884 -18.58 5.34 -4.41
CA GLU A 884 -18.36 6.62 -5.07
C GLU A 884 -19.71 7.17 -5.57
N ALA A 885 -19.96 8.47 -5.40
CA ALA A 885 -21.24 9.09 -5.77
C ALA A 885 -21.59 8.95 -7.26
N THR A 886 -20.57 8.74 -8.11
CA THR A 886 -20.70 8.52 -9.55
C THR A 886 -21.07 7.09 -9.92
N GLU A 887 -20.92 6.12 -9.00
CA GLU A 887 -21.24 4.70 -9.24
C GLU A 887 -22.72 4.41 -8.98
N GLN A 888 -23.60 5.05 -9.76
CA GLN A 888 -25.05 4.92 -9.61
C GLN A 888 -25.52 3.46 -9.66
N TYR A 889 -24.85 2.62 -10.44
CA TYR A 889 -25.16 1.19 -10.51
C TYR A 889 -24.93 0.45 -9.18
N LEU A 890 -23.91 0.82 -8.39
CA LEU A 890 -23.66 0.25 -7.06
C LEU A 890 -24.65 0.82 -6.04
N ILE A 891 -24.99 2.11 -6.16
CA ILE A 891 -26.03 2.74 -5.33
C ILE A 891 -27.37 2.02 -5.51
N ASP A 892 -27.76 1.76 -6.76
CA ASP A 892 -28.98 1.02 -7.08
C ASP A 892 -28.88 -0.44 -6.60
N ASP A 893 -27.68 -1.03 -6.63
CA ASP A 893 -27.43 -2.36 -6.07
C ASP A 893 -27.60 -2.39 -4.54
N ILE A 894 -27.13 -1.37 -3.81
CA ILE A 894 -27.37 -1.23 -2.35
C ILE A 894 -28.86 -1.13 -2.05
N ARG A 895 -29.62 -0.36 -2.86
CA ARG A 895 -31.07 -0.22 -2.67
C ARG A 895 -31.78 -1.56 -2.84
N LYS A 896 -31.45 -2.29 -3.91
CA LYS A 896 -31.99 -3.65 -4.14
C LYS A 896 -31.65 -4.61 -3.01
N LEU A 897 -30.42 -4.56 -2.50
CA LEU A 897 -30.04 -5.35 -1.32
C LEU A 897 -30.94 -5.04 -0.12
N LYS A 898 -31.20 -3.77 0.18
CA LYS A 898 -32.07 -3.37 1.30
C LYS A 898 -33.50 -3.87 1.11
N ASP A 899 -34.02 -3.80 -0.10
CA ASP A 899 -35.35 -4.30 -0.45
C ASP A 899 -35.45 -5.84 -0.33
N GLU A 900 -34.49 -6.57 -0.89
CA GLU A 900 -34.46 -8.04 -0.86
C GLU A 900 -34.23 -8.58 0.56
N LEU A 901 -33.37 -7.94 1.35
CA LEU A 901 -33.19 -8.27 2.77
C LEU A 901 -34.47 -7.99 3.59
N ALA A 902 -35.30 -7.03 3.18
CA ALA A 902 -36.56 -6.73 3.86
C ALA A 902 -37.69 -7.69 3.45
N GLN A 903 -37.71 -8.15 2.19
CA GLN A 903 -38.77 -8.99 1.64
C GLN A 903 -38.54 -10.49 1.88
N VAL A 904 -37.34 -10.95 1.53
CA VAL A 904 -37.00 -12.38 1.47
C VAL A 904 -35.97 -12.73 2.54
N GLY A 905 -35.14 -11.77 2.96
CA GLY A 905 -34.15 -11.95 4.03
C GLY A 905 -32.77 -12.34 3.51
N TRP A 906 -32.58 -12.54 2.20
CA TRP A 906 -31.28 -12.84 1.61
C TRP A 906 -31.14 -12.34 0.18
N ARG A 907 -29.88 -12.25 -0.26
CA ARG A 907 -29.46 -11.90 -1.61
C ARG A 907 -28.09 -12.51 -1.89
N ASP A 908 -28.04 -13.41 -2.86
CA ASP A 908 -26.85 -14.16 -3.29
C ASP A 908 -26.26 -13.64 -4.63
N SER A 909 -26.88 -12.63 -5.23
CA SER A 909 -26.52 -12.08 -6.54
C SER A 909 -26.31 -10.57 -6.50
N GLY A 910 -25.53 -10.04 -7.46
CA GLY A 910 -25.16 -8.62 -7.50
C GLY A 910 -23.73 -8.34 -7.02
N TYR A 911 -23.40 -7.06 -6.82
CA TYR A 911 -22.09 -6.63 -6.31
C TYR A 911 -22.01 -6.64 -4.80
N ILE A 912 -23.17 -6.62 -4.14
CA ILE A 912 -23.33 -6.71 -2.71
C ILE A 912 -24.34 -7.80 -2.41
N GLN A 913 -23.89 -8.77 -1.63
CA GLN A 913 -24.68 -9.88 -1.16
C GLN A 913 -24.98 -9.68 0.32
N GLY A 914 -26.07 -10.28 0.79
CA GLY A 914 -26.43 -10.19 2.19
C GLY A 914 -27.37 -11.29 2.62
N LEU A 915 -27.35 -11.58 3.91
CA LEU A 915 -28.13 -12.65 4.51
C LEU A 915 -28.62 -12.25 5.91
N ARG A 916 -29.88 -12.51 6.20
CA ARG A 916 -30.42 -12.64 7.56
C ARG A 916 -30.52 -14.12 7.87
N LEU A 917 -29.86 -14.52 8.94
CA LEU A 917 -29.84 -15.91 9.39
C LEU A 917 -30.27 -15.92 10.84
N ASP A 918 -31.44 -16.50 11.12
CA ASP A 918 -32.01 -16.53 12.48
C ASP A 918 -31.09 -17.25 13.47
N ALA A 919 -30.30 -18.23 13.02
CA ALA A 919 -29.30 -18.89 13.86
C ALA A 919 -28.10 -17.98 14.20
N HIS A 920 -27.85 -16.91 13.45
CA HIS A 920 -26.72 -16.03 13.72
C HIS A 920 -27.04 -15.03 14.84
N LEU A 921 -26.06 -14.73 15.71
CA LEU A 921 -26.27 -13.89 16.90
C LEU A 921 -26.48 -12.39 16.61
N TYR A 922 -26.22 -11.96 15.38
CA TYR A 922 -26.53 -10.61 14.92
C TYR A 922 -26.84 -10.60 13.41
N GLU A 923 -27.58 -9.63 12.93
CA GLU A 923 -27.95 -9.54 11.51
C GLU A 923 -28.00 -8.09 11.01
N PRO A 924 -27.93 -7.85 9.69
CA PRO A 924 -27.62 -8.83 8.62
C PRO A 924 -26.13 -9.19 8.57
N LEU A 925 -25.77 -10.16 7.75
CA LEU A 925 -24.40 -10.45 7.34
C LEU A 925 -24.23 -10.00 5.88
N LEU A 926 -23.20 -9.19 5.59
CA LEU A 926 -23.00 -8.60 4.26
C LEU A 926 -21.68 -9.08 3.63
N SER A 927 -21.65 -9.23 2.32
CA SER A 927 -20.45 -9.56 1.52
C SER A 927 -20.36 -8.64 0.30
N SER A 928 -19.15 -8.17 -0.02
CA SER A 928 -18.91 -7.35 -1.21
C SER A 928 -17.42 -7.25 -1.54
N GLU A 929 -17.09 -7.41 -2.83
CA GLU A 929 -15.73 -7.15 -3.36
C GLU A 929 -15.57 -5.70 -3.85
N LYS A 930 -16.67 -4.97 -4.08
CA LYS A 930 -16.67 -3.66 -4.74
C LYS A 930 -17.06 -2.50 -3.86
N VAL A 931 -18.12 -2.67 -3.08
CA VAL A 931 -18.57 -1.70 -2.08
C VAL A 931 -17.77 -1.87 -0.81
N LYS A 932 -17.26 -0.76 -0.29
CA LYS A 932 -16.57 -0.72 0.98
C LYS A 932 -17.61 -0.80 2.11
N ILE A 933 -17.55 -1.86 2.91
CA ILE A 933 -18.46 -2.09 4.03
C ILE A 933 -17.69 -1.95 5.35
N GLN A 934 -18.20 -1.14 6.28
CA GLN A 934 -17.63 -0.96 7.63
C GLN A 934 -18.72 -1.15 8.70
N PRO A 935 -18.58 -2.05 9.69
CA PRO A 935 -17.51 -3.02 9.92
C PRO A 935 -17.29 -4.01 8.77
N VAL A 936 -16.16 -4.73 8.78
CA VAL A 936 -15.71 -5.61 7.67
C VAL A 936 -16.80 -6.59 7.23
N ALA A 937 -17.06 -6.66 5.92
CA ALA A 937 -17.96 -7.63 5.31
C ALA A 937 -17.36 -9.05 5.25
N LEU A 938 -18.21 -10.06 5.05
CA LEU A 938 -17.80 -11.42 4.72
C LEU A 938 -17.03 -11.43 3.40
N ASN A 939 -16.03 -12.29 3.30
CA ASN A 939 -15.45 -12.63 1.99
C ASN A 939 -16.28 -13.69 1.27
N LYS A 940 -15.86 -14.06 0.06
CA LYS A 940 -16.58 -15.00 -0.80
C LYS A 940 -16.77 -16.39 -0.18
N SER A 941 -15.71 -16.99 0.38
CA SER A 941 -15.78 -18.32 1.01
C SER A 941 -16.59 -18.30 2.31
N GLU A 942 -16.45 -17.23 3.10
CA GLU A 942 -17.24 -17.03 4.30
C GLU A 942 -18.73 -16.88 3.96
N PHE A 943 -19.07 -16.07 2.95
CA PHE A 943 -20.47 -15.89 2.52
C PHE A 943 -21.06 -17.19 2.00
N GLN A 944 -20.31 -17.95 1.19
CA GLN A 944 -20.76 -19.25 0.69
C GLN A 944 -21.08 -20.21 1.83
N PHE A 945 -20.21 -20.31 2.84
CA PHE A 945 -20.46 -21.16 4.01
C PHE A 945 -21.74 -20.77 4.75
N VAL A 946 -21.98 -19.47 4.97
CA VAL A 946 -23.18 -19.02 5.70
C VAL A 946 -24.44 -19.26 4.86
N ASP A 947 -24.39 -19.08 3.54
CA ASP A 947 -25.53 -19.39 2.67
C ASP A 947 -25.82 -20.90 2.60
N ASP A 948 -24.78 -21.74 2.51
CA ASP A 948 -24.93 -23.20 2.54
C ASP A 948 -25.51 -23.66 3.88
N LEU A 949 -25.10 -23.05 5.00
CA LEU A 949 -25.70 -23.30 6.32
C LEU A 949 -27.17 -22.89 6.39
N ARG A 950 -27.55 -21.75 5.77
CA ARG A 950 -28.96 -21.34 5.69
C ARG A 950 -29.78 -22.40 4.96
N GLN A 951 -29.32 -22.84 3.79
CA GLN A 951 -30.03 -23.84 2.99
C GLN A 951 -30.17 -25.16 3.76
N TRP A 952 -29.10 -25.57 4.44
CA TRP A 952 -29.10 -26.78 5.27
C TRP A 952 -30.08 -26.69 6.44
N LEU A 953 -30.12 -25.56 7.16
CA LEU A 953 -31.05 -25.34 8.28
C LEU A 953 -32.50 -25.35 7.81
N GLN A 954 -32.80 -24.73 6.65
CA GLN A 954 -34.14 -24.76 6.06
C GLN A 954 -34.59 -26.17 5.69
N ALA A 955 -33.67 -27.02 5.20
CA ALA A 955 -33.97 -28.42 4.87
C ALA A 955 -34.14 -29.33 6.09
N ASN A 956 -33.60 -28.96 7.26
CA ASN A 956 -33.54 -29.80 8.47
C ASN A 956 -34.30 -29.24 9.68
N GLU A 957 -35.13 -28.21 9.49
CA GLU A 957 -35.84 -27.51 10.56
C GLU A 957 -36.72 -28.46 11.41
N GLU A 958 -37.52 -29.31 10.77
CA GLU A 958 -38.40 -30.27 11.45
C GLU A 958 -37.60 -31.25 12.32
N ASN A 959 -36.49 -31.77 11.79
CA ASN A 959 -35.61 -32.71 12.51
C ASN A 959 -34.97 -32.08 13.76
N LEU A 960 -34.54 -30.81 13.66
CA LEU A 960 -33.96 -30.08 14.80
C LEU A 960 -35.02 -29.79 15.86
N ALA A 961 -36.23 -29.43 15.43
CA ALA A 961 -37.35 -29.17 16.32
C ALA A 961 -37.78 -30.43 17.09
N GLU A 962 -37.84 -31.60 16.42
CA GLU A 962 -38.13 -32.89 17.06
C GLU A 962 -37.11 -33.27 18.15
N ARG A 963 -35.83 -32.94 17.93
CA ARG A 963 -34.75 -33.20 18.89
C ARG A 963 -34.63 -32.13 19.97
N GLY A 964 -35.29 -30.98 19.79
CA GLY A 964 -35.14 -29.80 20.64
C GLY A 964 -33.74 -29.19 20.59
N GLU A 965 -32.98 -29.45 19.52
CA GLU A 965 -31.62 -28.94 19.32
C GLU A 965 -31.66 -27.54 18.71
N ARG A 966 -30.82 -26.63 19.21
CA ARG A 966 -30.78 -25.24 18.74
C ARG A 966 -29.40 -24.87 18.24
N ILE A 967 -29.32 -24.33 17.03
CA ILE A 967 -28.07 -23.93 16.39
C ILE A 967 -27.85 -22.42 16.55
N PHE A 968 -26.63 -22.04 16.92
CA PHE A 968 -26.19 -20.64 16.96
C PHE A 968 -24.90 -20.46 16.17
N LEU A 969 -24.78 -19.35 15.44
CA LEU A 969 -23.57 -18.98 14.71
C LEU A 969 -23.11 -17.59 15.14
N LEU A 970 -21.81 -17.42 15.31
CA LEU A 970 -21.18 -16.12 15.53
C LEU A 970 -19.96 -15.98 14.64
N ARG A 971 -19.91 -14.90 13.86
CA ARG A 971 -18.67 -14.46 13.22
C ARG A 971 -17.73 -13.82 14.25
N ASN A 972 -16.48 -14.25 14.26
CA ASN A 972 -15.45 -13.84 15.22
C ASN A 972 -14.75 -12.54 14.80
N LEU A 973 -15.44 -11.39 14.91
CA LEU A 973 -14.94 -10.08 14.46
C LEU A 973 -13.66 -9.61 15.18
N ALA A 974 -13.52 -9.88 16.48
CA ALA A 974 -12.39 -9.38 17.26
C ALA A 974 -11.11 -10.21 17.05
N ARG A 975 -11.20 -11.40 16.43
CA ARG A 975 -10.15 -12.43 16.41
C ARG A 975 -9.50 -12.62 17.79
N LYS A 976 -10.31 -12.52 18.86
CA LYS A 976 -9.89 -12.62 20.27
C LYS A 976 -10.64 -13.75 20.98
N GLY A 977 -10.00 -14.29 22.02
CA GLY A 977 -10.24 -15.66 22.53
C GLY A 977 -9.33 -16.71 21.89
N VAL A 978 -8.43 -16.27 21.00
CA VAL A 978 -7.72 -17.07 19.99
C VAL A 978 -6.34 -17.55 20.47
N GLY A 979 -5.90 -17.24 21.69
CA GLY A 979 -4.52 -17.58 22.12
C GLY A 979 -4.10 -19.04 21.83
N PHE A 980 -5.02 -19.98 22.03
CA PHE A 980 -4.88 -21.38 21.64
C PHE A 980 -4.74 -21.60 20.11
N PHE A 981 -5.66 -21.01 19.34
CA PHE A 981 -5.74 -21.14 17.88
C PHE A 981 -4.61 -20.40 17.14
N GLU A 982 -4.16 -19.25 17.64
CA GLU A 982 -3.05 -18.48 17.08
C GLU A 982 -1.71 -19.23 17.19
N ALA A 983 -1.59 -20.20 18.11
CA ALA A 983 -0.40 -21.04 18.21
C ALA A 983 -0.35 -22.10 17.11
N GLY A 984 -1.48 -22.41 16.46
CA GLY A 984 -1.58 -23.39 15.39
C GLY A 984 -1.73 -22.80 13.98
N ASN A 985 -1.54 -21.48 13.82
CA ASN A 985 -1.82 -20.74 12.58
C ASN A 985 -3.28 -20.92 12.08
N PHE A 986 -4.21 -21.16 13.00
CA PHE A 986 -5.64 -21.29 12.73
C PHE A 986 -6.36 -20.09 13.34
N TYR A 987 -7.25 -19.46 12.58
CA TYR A 987 -8.02 -18.31 13.03
C TYR A 987 -9.48 -18.58 12.66
N PRO A 988 -10.28 -19.13 13.57
CA PRO A 988 -11.66 -19.46 13.23
C PRO A 988 -12.44 -18.18 12.99
N ASP A 989 -12.95 -18.02 11.77
CA ASP A 989 -13.80 -16.90 11.39
C ASP A 989 -15.22 -17.07 11.94
N PHE A 990 -15.63 -18.32 12.21
CA PHE A 990 -16.93 -18.64 12.77
C PHE A 990 -16.84 -19.55 13.99
N ILE A 991 -17.79 -19.35 14.91
CA ILE A 991 -18.06 -20.25 16.03
C ILE A 991 -19.51 -20.71 15.90
N LEU A 992 -19.70 -22.03 15.84
CA LEU A 992 -21.00 -22.68 15.68
C LEU A 992 -21.31 -23.45 16.98
N TRP A 993 -22.48 -23.22 17.57
CA TRP A 993 -22.98 -23.96 18.72
C TRP A 993 -24.15 -24.83 18.34
N CYS A 994 -24.20 -26.04 18.89
CA CYS A 994 -25.42 -26.82 19.05
C CYS A 994 -25.74 -26.91 20.56
N LEU A 995 -26.87 -26.32 20.96
CA LEU A 995 -27.39 -26.37 22.32
C LEU A 995 -28.48 -27.45 22.40
N LYS A 996 -28.28 -28.44 23.28
CA LYS A 996 -29.23 -29.54 23.52
C LYS A 996 -30.23 -29.18 24.63
N PRO A 997 -31.40 -29.86 24.69
CA PRO A 997 -32.43 -29.58 25.71
C PRO A 997 -31.96 -29.72 27.16
N ASP A 998 -30.96 -30.56 27.41
CA ASP A 998 -30.36 -30.80 28.73
C ASP A 998 -29.38 -29.68 29.17
N GLY A 999 -29.14 -28.70 28.30
CA GLY A 999 -28.22 -27.59 28.55
C GLY A 999 -26.78 -27.86 28.09
N SER A 1000 -26.47 -29.06 27.60
CA SER A 1000 -25.16 -29.37 27.02
C SER A 1000 -24.96 -28.69 25.68
N GLN A 1001 -23.70 -28.37 25.37
CA GLN A 1001 -23.30 -27.57 24.20
C GLN A 1001 -22.15 -28.23 23.46
N ARG A 1002 -22.29 -28.34 22.14
CA ARG A 1002 -21.16 -28.60 21.24
C ARG A 1002 -20.75 -27.31 20.56
N ILE A 1003 -19.47 -26.97 20.62
CA ILE A 1003 -18.90 -25.74 20.06
C ILE A 1003 -17.90 -26.12 18.97
N CYS A 1004 -18.19 -25.78 17.72
CA CYS A 1004 -17.30 -25.99 16.60
C CYS A 1004 -16.69 -24.67 16.13
N PHE A 1005 -15.36 -24.63 16.05
CA PHE A 1005 -14.60 -23.51 15.51
C PHE A 1005 -14.31 -23.75 14.02
N ILE A 1006 -14.81 -22.87 13.15
CA ILE A 1006 -14.82 -23.08 11.71
C ILE A 1006 -13.96 -22.02 11.02
N ASP A 1007 -13.06 -22.48 10.16
CA ASP A 1007 -12.20 -21.64 9.30
C ASP A 1007 -12.47 -21.96 7.83
N PRO A 1008 -13.23 -21.10 7.11
CA PRO A 1008 -13.53 -21.26 5.69
C PRO A 1008 -12.40 -20.86 4.73
N HIS A 1009 -11.21 -20.48 5.21
CA HIS A 1009 -10.06 -20.08 4.38
C HIS A 1009 -9.12 -21.24 4.02
N GLY A 1010 -9.45 -22.49 4.35
CA GLY A 1010 -8.76 -23.68 3.86
C GLY A 1010 -7.27 -23.84 4.22
N LEU A 1011 -6.56 -24.67 3.45
CA LEU A 1011 -5.13 -25.02 3.62
C LEU A 1011 -4.26 -24.53 2.43
N GLU A 1012 -4.51 -23.33 1.91
CA GLU A 1012 -3.84 -22.83 0.69
C GLU A 1012 -2.30 -22.85 0.76
N HIS A 1013 -1.73 -22.64 1.94
CA HIS A 1013 -0.27 -22.61 2.15
C HIS A 1013 0.24 -23.62 3.19
N GLU A 1014 -0.62 -24.54 3.64
CA GLU A 1014 -0.34 -25.44 4.76
C GLU A 1014 -0.15 -26.88 4.29
N GLY A 1015 0.75 -27.62 4.94
CA GLY A 1015 1.07 -29.00 4.61
C GLY A 1015 0.60 -30.03 5.66
N PRO A 1016 0.80 -31.33 5.41
CA PRO A 1016 0.36 -32.45 6.25
C PRO A 1016 0.76 -32.36 7.73
N GLY A 1017 1.92 -31.77 7.99
CA GLY A 1017 2.44 -31.62 9.34
C GLY A 1017 2.06 -30.31 10.01
N SER A 1018 1.23 -29.44 9.41
CA SER A 1018 0.91 -28.14 10.00
C SER A 1018 0.10 -28.27 11.29
N ASP A 1019 0.29 -27.33 12.20
CA ASP A 1019 -0.46 -27.31 13.46
C ASP A 1019 -1.96 -27.07 13.21
N LYS A 1020 -2.31 -26.44 12.08
CA LYS A 1020 -3.67 -26.22 11.58
C LYS A 1020 -4.37 -27.54 11.27
N VAL A 1021 -3.71 -28.45 10.56
CA VAL A 1021 -4.23 -29.80 10.23
C VAL A 1021 -4.42 -30.64 11.50
N GLN A 1022 -3.51 -30.50 12.48
CA GLN A 1022 -3.60 -31.25 13.74
C GLN A 1022 -4.63 -30.68 14.73
N LEU A 1023 -5.34 -29.60 14.37
CA LEU A 1023 -6.21 -28.89 15.30
C LEU A 1023 -7.36 -29.76 15.82
N ALA A 1024 -7.94 -30.61 14.97
CA ALA A 1024 -9.02 -31.53 15.34
C ALA A 1024 -8.64 -32.43 16.53
N GLN A 1025 -7.38 -32.87 16.59
CA GLN A 1025 -6.86 -33.62 17.74
C GLN A 1025 -6.51 -32.70 18.92
N ASN A 1026 -5.85 -31.58 18.63
CA ASN A 1026 -5.35 -30.65 19.64
C ASN A 1026 -6.47 -30.03 20.48
N ILE A 1027 -7.64 -29.78 19.90
CA ILE A 1027 -8.77 -29.19 20.60
C ILE A 1027 -9.38 -30.17 21.61
N LYS A 1028 -9.26 -31.49 21.39
CA LYS A 1028 -9.67 -32.52 22.35
C LYS A 1028 -8.79 -32.56 23.60
N ASP A 1029 -7.49 -32.31 23.45
CA ASP A 1029 -6.60 -32.16 24.60
C ASP A 1029 -6.99 -30.95 25.45
N LEU A 1030 -7.44 -29.86 24.81
CA LEU A 1030 -7.93 -28.67 25.50
C LEU A 1030 -9.27 -28.95 26.20
N GLU A 1031 -10.21 -29.61 25.52
CA GLU A 1031 -11.50 -30.03 26.07
C GLU A 1031 -11.31 -30.84 27.38
N ALA A 1032 -10.46 -31.88 27.33
CA ALA A 1032 -10.17 -32.72 28.49
C ALA A 1032 -9.57 -31.94 29.67
N ARG A 1033 -8.80 -30.87 29.38
CA ARG A 1033 -8.17 -30.02 30.41
C ARG A 1033 -9.12 -29.00 31.01
N LEU A 1034 -10.06 -28.46 30.22
CA LEU A 1034 -11.10 -27.57 30.71
C LEU A 1034 -12.06 -28.33 31.64
N ASN A 1035 -12.26 -29.63 31.39
CA ASN A 1035 -13.01 -30.56 32.23
C ASN A 1035 -14.43 -30.05 32.56
N ASP A 1036 -15.09 -29.43 31.57
CA ASP A 1036 -16.49 -29.01 31.66
C ASP A 1036 -17.38 -30.13 31.08
N PRO A 1037 -18.18 -30.83 31.90
CA PRO A 1037 -18.96 -31.98 31.45
C PRO A 1037 -20.09 -31.59 30.48
N GLU A 1038 -20.49 -30.32 30.46
CA GLU A 1038 -21.58 -29.80 29.61
C GLU A 1038 -21.08 -29.33 28.24
N VAL A 1039 -19.77 -29.31 27.99
CA VAL A 1039 -19.20 -28.75 26.75
C VAL A 1039 -18.36 -29.78 26.00
N ARG A 1040 -18.55 -29.83 24.68
CA ARG A 1040 -17.64 -30.49 23.73
C ARG A 1040 -17.11 -29.47 22.74
N LEU A 1041 -15.82 -29.57 22.41
CA LEU A 1041 -15.14 -28.67 21.49
C LEU A 1041 -14.74 -29.41 20.22
N GLU A 1042 -15.09 -28.85 19.07
CA GLU A 1042 -14.75 -29.35 17.75
C GLU A 1042 -14.07 -28.25 16.92
N SER A 1043 -13.36 -28.64 15.87
CA SER A 1043 -12.86 -27.70 14.87
C SER A 1043 -13.08 -28.26 13.48
N ALA A 1044 -13.37 -27.39 12.50
CA ALA A 1044 -13.48 -27.76 11.10
C ALA A 1044 -12.74 -26.75 10.21
N ILE A 1045 -12.05 -27.26 9.21
CA ILE A 1045 -11.39 -26.46 8.18
C ILE A 1045 -12.15 -26.68 6.88
N LEU A 1046 -12.67 -25.60 6.29
CA LEU A 1046 -13.36 -25.67 5.02
C LEU A 1046 -12.45 -25.09 3.94
N SER A 1047 -12.14 -25.87 2.91
CA SER A 1047 -11.32 -25.44 1.77
C SER A 1047 -12.12 -25.47 0.48
N PRO A 1048 -11.87 -24.61 -0.52
CA PRO A 1048 -12.51 -24.77 -1.82
C PRO A 1048 -12.21 -26.15 -2.44
N SER A 1049 -13.21 -26.80 -3.04
CA SER A 1049 -13.06 -28.13 -3.67
C SER A 1049 -11.94 -28.18 -4.73
N THR A 1050 -11.66 -27.07 -5.41
CA THR A 1050 -10.53 -26.91 -6.35
C THR A 1050 -9.17 -27.19 -5.71
N ASN A 1051 -9.03 -27.07 -4.40
CA ASN A 1051 -7.80 -27.33 -3.67
C ASN A 1051 -7.61 -28.79 -3.24
N ARG A 1052 -8.61 -29.68 -3.42
CA ARG A 1052 -8.57 -31.06 -2.91
C ARG A 1052 -7.40 -31.87 -3.47
N MET A 1053 -7.30 -31.97 -4.79
CA MET A 1053 -6.19 -32.71 -5.44
C MET A 1053 -4.83 -32.17 -5.00
N ARG A 1054 -4.70 -30.86 -4.83
CA ARG A 1054 -3.47 -30.22 -4.32
C ARG A 1054 -3.17 -30.63 -2.88
N ILE A 1055 -4.19 -30.63 -2.01
CA ILE A 1055 -4.07 -31.02 -0.60
C ILE A 1055 -3.70 -32.51 -0.48
N GLU A 1056 -4.45 -33.41 -1.12
CA GLU A 1056 -4.18 -34.85 -1.09
C GLU A 1056 -2.77 -35.18 -1.64
N HIS A 1057 -2.34 -34.46 -2.68
CA HIS A 1057 -1.00 -34.62 -3.24
C HIS A 1057 0.11 -34.27 -2.23
N LEU A 1058 -0.09 -33.29 -1.35
CA LEU A 1058 0.91 -32.92 -0.33
C LEU A 1058 1.23 -34.06 0.64
N TRP A 1059 0.28 -34.96 0.92
CA TRP A 1059 0.53 -36.14 1.76
C TRP A 1059 1.34 -37.21 1.04
N SER A 1060 0.98 -37.48 -0.23
CA SER A 1060 1.69 -38.46 -1.05
C SER A 1060 3.18 -38.12 -1.25
N GLN A 1061 3.53 -36.83 -1.35
CA GLN A 1061 4.92 -36.36 -1.46
C GLN A 1061 5.76 -36.59 -0.19
N GLN A 1062 5.15 -36.69 0.99
CA GLN A 1062 5.86 -36.98 2.24
C GLN A 1062 6.09 -38.47 2.48
N GLY A 1063 5.72 -39.33 1.52
CA GLY A 1063 5.74 -40.78 1.68
C GLY A 1063 4.65 -41.30 2.63
N LEU A 1064 3.61 -40.50 2.87
CA LEU A 1064 2.45 -40.86 3.69
C LEU A 1064 1.31 -41.32 2.78
N GLY A 1065 0.52 -42.30 3.22
CA GLY A 1065 -0.74 -42.64 2.54
C GLY A 1065 -1.66 -41.43 2.50
N ALA A 1066 -2.47 -41.30 1.44
CA ALA A 1066 -3.49 -40.25 1.38
C ALA A 1066 -4.40 -40.39 2.61
N PRO A 1067 -4.50 -39.35 3.47
CA PRO A 1067 -5.27 -39.42 4.70
C PRO A 1067 -6.75 -39.41 4.33
N ASN A 1068 -7.59 -39.96 5.21
CA ASN A 1068 -8.98 -39.59 5.19
C ASN A 1068 -9.10 -38.16 5.76
N LEU A 1069 -9.28 -37.17 4.88
CA LEU A 1069 -9.35 -35.76 5.27
C LEU A 1069 -10.56 -35.47 6.19
N GLY A 1070 -11.62 -36.26 6.11
CA GLY A 1070 -12.77 -36.18 7.01
C GLY A 1070 -12.39 -36.50 8.47
N ASP A 1071 -11.50 -37.47 8.69
CA ASP A 1071 -11.01 -37.81 10.04
C ASP A 1071 -10.17 -36.67 10.66
N LEU A 1072 -9.66 -35.76 9.83
CA LEU A 1072 -8.93 -34.57 10.23
C LEU A 1072 -9.84 -33.32 10.30
N HIS A 1073 -11.15 -33.51 10.11
CA HIS A 1073 -12.16 -32.46 10.03
C HIS A 1073 -11.85 -31.40 8.96
N ILE A 1074 -11.31 -31.84 7.82
CA ILE A 1074 -11.03 -31.00 6.65
C ILE A 1074 -12.07 -31.34 5.59
N PHE A 1075 -12.94 -30.37 5.28
CA PHE A 1075 -14.05 -30.51 4.36
C PHE A 1075 -13.93 -29.53 3.19
N PHE A 1076 -14.65 -29.81 2.10
CA PHE A 1076 -14.52 -29.05 0.86
C PHE A 1076 -15.80 -28.32 0.47
N ILE A 1077 -15.74 -26.98 0.46
CA ILE A 1077 -16.85 -26.12 0.04
C ILE A 1077 -17.14 -26.40 -1.44
N GLY A 1078 -18.42 -26.67 -1.74
CA GLY A 1078 -18.92 -26.95 -3.08
C GLY A 1078 -18.97 -28.44 -3.45
N GLU A 1079 -18.54 -29.35 -2.57
CA GLU A 1079 -18.82 -30.79 -2.72
C GLU A 1079 -20.21 -31.15 -2.20
N GLU A 1080 -20.86 -32.14 -2.80
CA GLU A 1080 -22.18 -32.60 -2.37
C GLU A 1080 -22.09 -33.24 -0.96
N GLY A 1081 -22.95 -32.83 -0.03
CA GLY A 1081 -23.02 -33.39 1.32
C GLY A 1081 -22.00 -32.85 2.33
N TYR A 1082 -21.11 -31.91 1.97
CA TYR A 1082 -20.08 -31.41 2.90
C TYR A 1082 -20.67 -30.75 4.16
N MET A 1083 -21.83 -30.08 4.03
CA MET A 1083 -22.52 -29.46 5.16
C MET A 1083 -23.06 -30.50 6.14
N ASP A 1084 -23.51 -31.66 5.65
CA ASP A 1084 -23.94 -32.77 6.51
C ASP A 1084 -22.76 -33.30 7.33
N GLU A 1085 -21.57 -33.38 6.73
CA GLU A 1085 -20.35 -33.80 7.43
C GLU A 1085 -19.96 -32.78 8.51
N VAL A 1086 -19.97 -31.48 8.21
CA VAL A 1086 -19.68 -30.42 9.18
C VAL A 1086 -20.70 -30.43 10.34
N LEU A 1087 -21.99 -30.58 10.02
CA LEU A 1087 -23.07 -30.58 11.02
C LEU A 1087 -23.08 -31.86 11.85
N SER A 1088 -22.60 -32.98 11.32
CA SER A 1088 -22.45 -34.23 12.09
C SER A 1088 -21.51 -34.08 13.29
N LEU A 1089 -20.50 -33.19 13.21
CA LEU A 1089 -19.58 -32.90 14.31
C LEU A 1089 -20.30 -32.25 15.51
N VAL A 1090 -21.30 -31.42 15.24
CA VAL A 1090 -22.01 -30.63 16.27
C VAL A 1090 -23.32 -31.25 16.73
N LEU A 1091 -24.00 -32.06 15.91
CA LEU A 1091 -25.31 -32.64 16.23
C LEU A 1091 -25.23 -33.98 16.97
N GLN A 1092 -24.18 -34.78 16.75
CA GLN A 1092 -23.99 -36.04 17.49
C GLN A 1092 -23.79 -35.78 18.98
#